data_AF-A2FD58-F1
#
_entry.id   AF-A2FD58-F1
#
_cell.length_a   1.000
_cell.length_b   1.000
_cell.length_c   1.000
_cell.angle_alpha   90.00
_cell.angle_beta   90.00
_cell.angle_gamma   90.00
#
_symmetry.space_group_name_H-M   'P 1'
#
loop_
_entity.id
_entity.type
_entity.pdbx_description
1 polymer ?
#
loop_
_entity_poly.entity_id
_entity_poly.type
_entity_poly.pdbx_seq_one_letter_code
_entity_poly.pdbx_strand_id
1 'polypeptide(L)'
;MNYTDIDKSCYSSDGKILTKVTDTSLYLRISSKCEIIQDNCFNELKTLSSFSFQENPNLTTIGSDSFSYCTNLAIINLSSCNKLTKISSSAFCFCTNVNQILLPEGLFEIGVNAFQFNYYLTSIVIPASVKIIGNYAFYYCSRLQNVTFEEGTNLTSLEYFEFTQTSITSFQIPEKVSKVSAVAFKDGQLKNLTVHGNNNYLTTDGNAVYSKNESILFFILNKTGYKIPTSVTTIEEYCFYESSIKTIIIPANVKRIVRYAFMSCHSLINVTFLGPIDYFGDWVFADCENLELIKFPNSPMTVSGCEFVTKNDLPKVKLTFTCKTLFSLKIIFRYTNVSISYLNEPNLIITPDCSIMNSDQTIIYEYWGYLSSITIPKTVRKINKKAFENSTIENFYFTKDSQIIDIENDAFRNCSNLRSFNYSFPNLQTLGMSSFKDCINLQSITFSSPLLTVMNNAFENCIKLNTVKNISNINDNCFCGCTNLEKVTIQEGSIRIGIKSFENCSSLESIKIPQSIKTISKYSFLYCKKLKSIIFNETNSLDFFSINSISECNCLTNISNFSSDKYKCIDNTLYYKNNTKWELIFHLSQSKDKELDISCDVICSYSFNSSNNIEKINITSESVSVIEHYSFNNCLNLKYINFPLSVSDVETQAFHECKSLQCPLIENTSPGYVQMIVDSGIPRRLMISCHIAHVSKNLLSLKSLRYPSIHLFWKHLSK
;
A
#
# COMPACT_ATOMS: atom_id res chain seq x y z
N MET A 1 -9.85 72.47 -25.40
CA MET A 1 -11.04 71.71 -25.85
C MET A 1 -12.23 72.21 -25.04
N ASN A 2 -13.38 72.46 -25.67
CA ASN A 2 -14.58 72.82 -24.92
C ASN A 2 -15.28 71.53 -24.49
N TYR A 3 -15.21 71.19 -23.20
CA TYR A 3 -15.89 70.03 -22.64
C TYR A 3 -17.33 70.40 -22.21
N THR A 4 -18.28 69.52 -22.53
CA THR A 4 -19.67 69.60 -22.07
C THR A 4 -19.79 68.97 -20.68
N ASP A 5 -20.38 69.68 -19.71
CA ASP A 5 -20.70 69.08 -18.41
C ASP A 5 -21.78 68.00 -18.55
N ILE A 6 -21.54 66.85 -17.93
CA ILE A 6 -22.53 65.76 -17.91
C ILE A 6 -23.78 66.21 -17.13
N ASP A 7 -24.96 65.90 -17.67
CA ASP A 7 -26.25 66.28 -17.08
C ASP A 7 -26.42 65.72 -15.66
N LYS A 8 -27.03 66.52 -14.77
CA LYS A 8 -27.26 66.15 -13.36
C LYS A 8 -28.10 64.87 -13.21
N SER A 9 -28.97 64.56 -14.18
CA SER A 9 -29.79 63.34 -14.20
C SER A 9 -28.98 62.05 -14.36
N CYS A 10 -27.74 62.12 -14.85
CA CYS A 10 -26.84 60.98 -14.91
C CYS A 10 -26.23 60.62 -13.54
N TYR A 11 -26.37 61.49 -12.54
CA TYR A 11 -25.84 61.30 -11.20
C TYR A 11 -26.91 60.84 -10.20
N SER A 12 -26.48 60.18 -9.11
CA SER A 12 -27.28 59.97 -7.91
C SER A 12 -27.76 61.31 -7.33
N SER A 13 -28.79 61.26 -6.47
CA SER A 13 -29.39 62.46 -5.87
C SER A 13 -28.40 63.31 -5.07
N ASP A 14 -27.36 62.71 -4.49
CA ASP A 14 -26.28 63.39 -3.78
C ASP A 14 -25.11 63.83 -4.69
N GLY A 15 -25.14 63.46 -5.98
CA GLY A 15 -24.12 63.76 -6.98
C GLY A 15 -22.86 62.90 -6.89
N LYS A 16 -22.82 61.90 -5.99
CA LYS A 16 -21.62 61.10 -5.70
C LYS A 16 -21.39 59.93 -6.65
N ILE A 17 -22.44 59.39 -7.27
CA ILE A 17 -22.36 58.24 -8.16
C ILE A 17 -22.81 58.66 -9.56
N LEU A 18 -21.94 58.50 -10.55
CA LEU A 18 -22.31 58.63 -11.96
C LEU A 18 -22.79 57.27 -12.46
N THR A 19 -24.06 57.20 -12.88
CA THR A 19 -24.78 55.94 -13.08
C THR A 19 -24.76 55.46 -14.54
N LYS A 20 -25.20 56.32 -15.47
CA LYS A 20 -25.21 56.03 -16.91
C LYS A 20 -25.17 57.33 -17.72
N VAL A 21 -24.33 57.35 -18.74
CA VAL A 21 -24.15 58.48 -19.65
C VAL A 21 -24.47 58.05 -21.07
N THR A 22 -25.49 58.69 -21.65
CA THR A 22 -25.91 58.48 -23.06
C THR A 22 -25.66 59.72 -23.93
N ASP A 23 -25.03 60.75 -23.37
CA ASP A 23 -24.66 61.97 -24.09
C ASP A 23 -23.59 61.64 -25.14
N THR A 24 -23.88 61.94 -26.40
CA THR A 24 -23.02 61.63 -27.54
C THR A 24 -21.97 62.70 -27.84
N SER A 25 -21.88 63.75 -27.00
CA SER A 25 -20.84 64.77 -27.08
C SER A 25 -19.43 64.15 -27.08
N LEU A 26 -18.55 64.67 -27.95
CA LEU A 26 -17.20 64.14 -28.12
C LEU A 26 -16.30 64.37 -26.89
N TYR A 27 -16.59 65.42 -26.12
CA TYR A 27 -15.79 65.89 -24.99
C TYR A 27 -16.69 66.05 -23.76
N LEU A 28 -16.61 65.13 -22.79
CA LEU A 28 -17.45 65.15 -21.58
C LEU A 28 -16.66 65.53 -20.33
N ARG A 29 -17.25 66.35 -19.44
CA ARG A 29 -16.67 66.75 -18.16
C ARG A 29 -17.47 66.18 -17.00
N ILE A 30 -16.79 65.43 -16.14
CA ILE A 30 -17.33 64.79 -14.95
C ILE A 30 -17.26 65.77 -13.76
N SER A 31 -18.37 65.88 -13.02
CA SER A 31 -18.48 66.67 -11.78
C SER A 31 -17.41 66.31 -10.74
N SER A 32 -16.85 67.31 -10.05
CA SER A 32 -15.86 67.08 -8.98
C SER A 32 -16.47 66.44 -7.72
N LYS A 33 -17.81 66.44 -7.59
CA LYS A 33 -18.54 65.72 -6.54
C LYS A 33 -18.60 64.20 -6.76
N CYS A 34 -18.33 63.74 -7.98
CA CYS A 34 -18.39 62.33 -8.31
C CYS A 34 -17.30 61.56 -7.55
N GLU A 35 -17.70 60.59 -6.75
CA GLU A 35 -16.83 59.67 -6.02
C GLU A 35 -16.75 58.31 -6.76
N ILE A 36 -17.82 57.88 -7.42
CA ILE A 36 -17.88 56.58 -8.10
C ILE A 36 -18.41 56.74 -9.52
N ILE A 37 -17.67 56.25 -10.51
CA ILE A 37 -18.23 55.96 -11.84
C ILE A 37 -18.74 54.52 -11.78
N GLN A 38 -20.05 54.32 -11.91
CA GLN A 38 -20.67 53.01 -11.78
C GLN A 38 -20.30 52.08 -12.95
N ASP A 39 -20.50 50.79 -12.73
CA ASP A 39 -20.37 49.78 -13.77
C ASP A 39 -21.17 50.15 -15.03
N ASN A 40 -20.59 49.89 -16.19
CA ASN A 40 -21.18 50.16 -17.51
C ASN A 40 -21.54 51.63 -17.82
N CYS A 41 -21.10 52.60 -17.02
CA CYS A 41 -21.56 53.99 -17.10
C CYS A 41 -21.47 54.63 -18.50
N PHE A 42 -20.34 54.48 -19.18
CA PHE A 42 -20.04 54.93 -20.55
C PHE A 42 -19.85 53.75 -21.52
N ASN A 43 -20.30 52.55 -21.16
CA ASN A 43 -20.07 51.36 -21.98
C ASN A 43 -20.63 51.56 -23.40
N GLU A 44 -19.84 51.18 -24.39
CA GLU A 44 -20.10 51.33 -25.83
C GLU A 44 -20.35 52.78 -26.31
N LEU A 45 -19.96 53.79 -25.52
CA LEU A 45 -20.06 55.20 -25.94
C LEU A 45 -18.98 55.56 -26.96
N LYS A 46 -19.12 55.02 -28.17
CA LYS A 46 -18.15 55.14 -29.28
C LYS A 46 -17.93 56.57 -29.75
N THR A 47 -18.79 57.52 -29.41
CA THR A 47 -18.59 58.94 -29.75
C THR A 47 -17.57 59.63 -28.85
N LEU A 48 -17.35 59.13 -27.62
CA LEU A 48 -16.49 59.75 -26.64
C LEU A 48 -15.04 59.77 -27.13
N SER A 49 -14.51 60.96 -27.40
CA SER A 49 -13.14 61.17 -27.85
C SER A 49 -12.20 61.50 -26.69
N SER A 50 -12.71 62.21 -25.67
CA SER A 50 -11.99 62.50 -24.43
C SER A 50 -12.97 62.84 -23.31
N PHE A 51 -12.58 62.55 -22.07
CA PHE A 51 -13.25 63.03 -20.87
C PHE A 51 -12.31 63.86 -20.00
N SER A 52 -12.86 64.70 -19.14
CA SER A 52 -12.15 65.48 -18.13
C SER A 52 -12.93 65.53 -16.83
N PHE A 53 -12.34 66.12 -15.79
CA PHE A 53 -13.00 66.38 -14.50
C PHE A 53 -13.06 67.87 -14.23
N GLN A 54 -14.07 68.31 -13.47
CA GLN A 54 -14.02 69.61 -12.81
C GLN A 54 -12.88 69.65 -11.78
N GLU A 55 -12.38 70.84 -11.45
CA GLU A 55 -11.25 71.01 -10.54
C GLU A 55 -11.46 70.27 -9.21
N ASN A 56 -10.38 69.63 -8.72
CA ASN A 56 -10.34 68.83 -7.49
C ASN A 56 -11.34 67.65 -7.46
N PRO A 57 -11.22 66.66 -8.37
CA PRO A 57 -12.12 65.50 -8.40
C PRO A 57 -12.04 64.65 -7.13
N ASN A 58 -13.20 64.20 -6.64
CA ASN A 58 -13.30 63.30 -5.48
C ASN A 58 -13.40 61.81 -5.84
N LEU A 59 -13.08 61.45 -7.09
CA LEU A 59 -13.24 60.10 -7.61
C LEU A 59 -12.40 59.10 -6.80
N THR A 60 -13.03 58.07 -6.26
CA THR A 60 -12.41 56.97 -5.51
C THR A 60 -12.40 55.66 -6.28
N THR A 61 -13.38 55.44 -7.16
CA THR A 61 -13.58 54.16 -7.87
C THR A 61 -14.10 54.36 -9.30
N ILE A 62 -13.51 53.62 -10.23
CA ILE A 62 -14.05 53.40 -11.58
C ILE A 62 -14.60 51.98 -11.65
N GLY A 63 -15.90 51.85 -11.96
CA GLY A 63 -16.65 50.60 -11.99
C GLY A 63 -16.29 49.70 -13.18
N SER A 64 -16.76 48.46 -13.11
CA SER A 64 -16.49 47.42 -14.10
C SER A 64 -17.13 47.77 -15.44
N ASP A 65 -16.41 47.54 -16.53
CA ASP A 65 -16.86 47.86 -17.89
C ASP A 65 -17.30 49.33 -18.11
N SER A 66 -16.94 50.23 -17.20
CA SER A 66 -17.48 51.59 -17.16
C SER A 66 -17.18 52.42 -18.40
N PHE A 67 -16.05 52.21 -19.07
CA PHE A 67 -15.69 52.80 -20.36
C PHE A 67 -15.41 51.73 -21.42
N SER A 68 -15.90 50.51 -21.21
CA SER A 68 -15.66 49.41 -22.15
C SER A 68 -16.17 49.77 -23.55
N TYR A 69 -15.45 49.39 -24.60
CA TYR A 69 -15.78 49.69 -26.00
C TYR A 69 -15.92 51.18 -26.35
N CYS A 70 -15.34 52.11 -25.57
CA CYS A 70 -15.19 53.51 -25.96
C CYS A 70 -14.09 53.66 -27.04
N THR A 71 -14.36 53.17 -28.25
CA THR A 71 -13.32 52.96 -29.28
C THR A 71 -12.67 54.24 -29.81
N ASN A 72 -13.30 55.42 -29.68
CA ASN A 72 -12.73 56.71 -30.09
C ASN A 72 -11.93 57.41 -28.98
N LEU A 73 -11.93 56.88 -27.75
CA LEU A 73 -11.21 57.48 -26.64
C LEU A 73 -9.71 57.45 -26.93
N ALA A 74 -9.07 58.63 -26.96
CA ALA A 74 -7.66 58.76 -27.33
C ALA A 74 -6.72 58.77 -26.11
N ILE A 75 -7.16 59.35 -24.99
CA ILE A 75 -6.36 59.55 -23.78
C ILE A 75 -7.21 59.22 -22.55
N ILE A 76 -6.67 58.41 -21.65
CA ILE A 76 -7.22 58.19 -20.31
C ILE A 76 -6.39 59.04 -19.34
N ASN A 77 -6.87 60.25 -19.03
CA ASN A 77 -6.19 61.12 -18.09
C ASN A 77 -6.87 61.11 -16.71
N LEU A 78 -6.27 60.36 -15.79
CA LEU A 78 -6.73 60.24 -14.40
C LEU A 78 -5.76 60.93 -13.42
N SER A 79 -4.73 61.63 -13.90
CA SER A 79 -3.66 62.21 -13.08
C SER A 79 -4.12 63.18 -11.98
N SER A 80 -5.28 63.82 -12.14
CA SER A 80 -5.85 64.73 -11.14
C SER A 80 -6.70 64.04 -10.07
N CYS A 81 -6.98 62.74 -10.23
CA CYS A 81 -7.85 61.96 -9.35
C CYS A 81 -7.08 61.35 -8.18
N ASN A 82 -6.47 62.18 -7.32
CA ASN A 82 -5.60 61.75 -6.22
C ASN A 82 -6.29 60.90 -5.13
N LYS A 83 -7.62 60.78 -5.16
CA LYS A 83 -8.41 59.91 -4.27
C LYS A 83 -8.78 58.57 -4.91
N LEU A 84 -8.45 58.36 -6.19
CA LEU A 84 -8.80 57.17 -6.94
C LEU A 84 -7.95 56.01 -6.42
N THR A 85 -8.62 55.03 -5.83
CA THR A 85 -7.94 53.84 -5.27
C THR A 85 -8.11 52.62 -6.16
N LYS A 86 -9.17 52.57 -6.98
CA LYS A 86 -9.50 51.35 -7.75
C LYS A 86 -10.02 51.64 -9.15
N ILE A 87 -9.40 50.99 -10.13
CA ILE A 87 -9.94 50.81 -11.49
C ILE A 87 -10.41 49.35 -11.58
N SER A 88 -11.72 49.14 -11.70
CA SER A 88 -12.31 47.80 -11.63
C SER A 88 -12.15 47.01 -12.94
N SER A 89 -12.61 45.76 -12.94
CA SER A 89 -12.43 44.84 -14.06
C SER A 89 -12.97 45.38 -15.37
N SER A 90 -12.21 45.22 -16.46
CA SER A 90 -12.58 45.66 -17.81
C SER A 90 -12.94 47.15 -17.96
N ALA A 91 -12.63 48.00 -16.98
CA ALA A 91 -13.09 49.39 -16.95
C ALA A 91 -12.80 50.17 -18.23
N PHE A 92 -11.66 49.95 -18.87
CA PHE A 92 -11.27 50.54 -20.15
C PHE A 92 -10.91 49.46 -21.19
N CYS A 93 -11.59 48.31 -21.14
CA CYS A 93 -11.40 47.24 -22.12
C CYS A 93 -11.90 47.69 -23.51
N PHE A 94 -11.21 47.28 -24.58
CA PHE A 94 -11.53 47.66 -25.97
C PHE A 94 -11.60 49.18 -26.21
N CYS A 95 -10.89 50.00 -25.43
CA CYS A 95 -10.67 51.42 -25.76
C CYS A 95 -9.58 51.54 -26.83
N THR A 96 -9.87 51.03 -28.02
CA THR A 96 -8.85 50.64 -29.01
C THR A 96 -7.94 51.77 -29.47
N ASN A 97 -8.37 53.03 -29.44
CA ASN A 97 -7.57 54.19 -29.88
C ASN A 97 -6.77 54.87 -28.76
N VAL A 98 -6.83 54.36 -27.52
CA VAL A 98 -6.09 54.92 -26.39
C VAL A 98 -4.58 54.80 -26.67
N ASN A 99 -3.91 55.94 -26.75
CA ASN A 99 -2.46 56.03 -26.97
C ASN A 99 -1.70 56.48 -25.71
N GLN A 100 -2.40 57.04 -24.72
CA GLN A 100 -1.80 57.51 -23.47
C GLN A 100 -2.73 57.25 -22.28
N ILE A 101 -2.15 56.74 -21.19
CA ILE A 101 -2.81 56.56 -19.90
C ILE A 101 -1.98 57.27 -18.84
N LEU A 102 -2.61 58.17 -18.09
CA LEU A 102 -2.00 58.90 -16.98
C LEU A 102 -2.71 58.50 -15.69
N LEU A 103 -2.08 57.67 -14.87
CA LEU A 103 -2.63 57.19 -13.60
C LEU A 103 -2.31 58.18 -12.46
N PRO A 104 -3.19 58.34 -11.46
CA PRO A 104 -2.95 59.22 -10.32
C PRO A 104 -2.09 58.57 -9.24
N GLU A 105 -1.44 59.41 -8.43
CA GLU A 105 -0.93 58.98 -7.13
C GLU A 105 -2.07 58.46 -6.25
N GLY A 106 -1.79 57.45 -5.41
CA GLY A 106 -2.77 56.85 -4.50
C GLY A 106 -3.57 55.70 -5.10
N LEU A 107 -3.45 55.42 -6.41
CA LEU A 107 -4.06 54.25 -7.04
C LEU A 107 -3.53 52.95 -6.41
N PHE A 108 -4.43 52.10 -5.92
CA PHE A 108 -4.10 50.87 -5.22
C PHE A 108 -4.25 49.63 -6.11
N GLU A 109 -5.30 49.56 -6.92
CA GLU A 109 -5.66 48.38 -7.74
C GLU A 109 -5.98 48.76 -9.19
N ILE A 110 -5.35 48.04 -10.12
CA ILE A 110 -5.75 47.93 -11.52
C ILE A 110 -6.41 46.57 -11.70
N GLY A 111 -7.69 46.54 -12.06
CA GLY A 111 -8.50 45.33 -12.12
C GLY A 111 -8.17 44.39 -13.29
N VAL A 112 -8.80 43.22 -13.26
CA VAL A 112 -8.68 42.19 -14.31
C VAL A 112 -9.15 42.76 -15.65
N ASN A 113 -8.40 42.56 -16.74
CA ASN A 113 -8.69 43.10 -18.08
C ASN A 113 -8.84 44.64 -18.16
N ALA A 114 -8.47 45.42 -17.13
CA ALA A 114 -8.82 46.85 -17.03
C ALA A 114 -8.44 47.67 -18.27
N PHE A 115 -7.34 47.35 -18.94
CA PHE A 115 -6.83 48.02 -20.15
C PHE A 115 -6.64 47.05 -21.32
N GLN A 116 -7.35 45.92 -21.32
CA GLN A 116 -7.26 44.90 -22.36
C GLN A 116 -7.62 45.49 -23.73
N PHE A 117 -6.88 45.09 -24.78
CA PHE A 117 -7.07 45.53 -26.17
C PHE A 117 -6.87 47.04 -26.43
N ASN A 118 -6.09 47.73 -25.60
CA ASN A 118 -5.65 49.11 -25.88
C ASN A 118 -4.48 49.12 -26.88
N TYR A 119 -4.79 48.89 -28.16
CA TYR A 119 -3.80 48.61 -29.21
C TYR A 119 -2.78 49.72 -29.48
N TYR A 120 -3.12 50.99 -29.22
CA TYR A 120 -2.25 52.14 -29.52
C TYR A 120 -1.39 52.60 -28.34
N LEU A 121 -1.57 52.02 -27.16
CA LEU A 121 -0.76 52.34 -25.98
C LEU A 121 0.68 51.89 -26.20
N THR A 122 1.64 52.82 -26.12
CA THR A 122 3.08 52.52 -26.33
C THR A 122 3.87 52.45 -25.03
N SER A 123 3.44 53.19 -24.01
CA SER A 123 4.10 53.21 -22.71
C SER A 123 3.12 53.50 -21.58
N ILE A 124 3.46 53.03 -20.38
CA ILE A 124 2.72 53.36 -19.15
C ILE A 124 3.67 53.49 -17.96
N VAL A 125 3.35 54.45 -17.08
CA VAL A 125 3.96 54.60 -15.76
C VAL A 125 2.95 54.10 -14.73
N ILE A 126 3.36 53.13 -13.92
CA ILE A 126 2.57 52.55 -12.85
C ILE A 126 2.96 53.24 -11.53
N PRO A 127 2.01 53.91 -10.84
CA PRO A 127 2.30 54.63 -9.60
C PRO A 127 2.83 53.73 -8.48
N ALA A 128 3.66 54.28 -7.59
CA ALA A 128 4.27 53.51 -6.51
C ALA A 128 3.23 52.92 -5.53
N SER A 129 2.06 53.54 -5.42
CA SER A 129 0.95 53.08 -4.59
C SER A 129 0.30 51.78 -5.07
N VAL A 130 0.45 51.42 -6.36
CA VAL A 130 -0.22 50.25 -6.93
C VAL A 130 0.33 48.99 -6.29
N LYS A 131 -0.57 48.19 -5.70
CA LYS A 131 -0.26 46.91 -5.07
C LYS A 131 -0.72 45.72 -5.91
N ILE A 132 -1.79 45.92 -6.70
CA ILE A 132 -2.44 44.85 -7.45
C ILE A 132 -2.58 45.26 -8.92
N ILE A 133 -2.07 44.42 -9.80
CA ILE A 133 -2.38 44.42 -11.24
C ILE A 133 -3.12 43.11 -11.50
N GLY A 134 -4.37 43.21 -11.92
CA GLY A 134 -5.22 42.07 -12.17
C GLY A 134 -4.78 41.29 -13.41
N ASN A 135 -5.17 40.01 -13.44
CA ASN A 135 -4.91 39.14 -14.58
C ASN A 135 -5.33 39.81 -15.89
N TYR A 136 -4.53 39.64 -16.94
CA TYR A 136 -4.81 40.20 -18.27
C TYR A 136 -5.00 41.74 -18.33
N ALA A 137 -4.60 42.50 -17.29
CA ALA A 137 -4.84 43.95 -17.22
C ALA A 137 -4.39 44.70 -18.49
N PHE A 138 -3.28 44.32 -19.11
CA PHE A 138 -2.75 44.90 -20.35
C PHE A 138 -2.68 43.88 -21.50
N TYR A 139 -3.50 42.83 -21.45
CA TYR A 139 -3.53 41.79 -22.48
C TYR A 139 -3.88 42.36 -23.87
N TYR A 140 -3.12 41.95 -24.89
CA TYR A 140 -3.23 42.48 -26.26
C TYR A 140 -3.07 44.01 -26.39
N CYS A 141 -2.36 44.67 -25.47
CA CYS A 141 -1.81 46.01 -25.73
C CYS A 141 -0.64 45.90 -26.71
N SER A 142 -0.93 45.59 -27.98
CA SER A 142 0.05 45.09 -28.95
C SER A 142 1.20 46.05 -29.28
N ARG A 143 1.04 47.36 -29.05
CA ARG A 143 2.11 48.36 -29.22
C ARG A 143 2.81 48.76 -27.92
N LEU A 144 2.42 48.20 -26.78
CA LEU A 144 3.01 48.54 -25.48
C LEU A 144 4.44 48.02 -25.45
N GLN A 145 5.40 48.94 -25.40
CA GLN A 145 6.84 48.66 -25.42
C GLN A 145 7.47 48.89 -24.05
N ASN A 146 6.99 49.88 -23.30
CA ASN A 146 7.60 50.31 -22.05
C ASN A 146 6.60 50.31 -20.90
N VAL A 147 6.89 49.54 -19.85
CA VAL A 147 6.18 49.60 -18.57
C VAL A 147 7.20 50.01 -17.52
N THR A 148 6.94 51.14 -16.86
CA THR A 148 7.82 51.67 -15.81
C THR A 148 7.05 51.74 -14.51
N PHE A 149 7.72 51.43 -13.40
CA PHE A 149 7.16 51.54 -12.06
C PHE A 149 7.84 52.71 -11.39
N GLU A 150 7.07 53.55 -10.69
CA GLU A 150 7.65 54.58 -9.83
C GLU A 150 8.46 53.95 -8.70
N GLU A 151 9.50 54.67 -8.27
CA GLU A 151 10.43 54.21 -7.23
C GLU A 151 9.68 53.89 -5.93
N GLY A 152 10.03 52.75 -5.31
CA GLY A 152 9.41 52.32 -4.06
C GLY A 152 8.04 51.66 -4.20
N THR A 153 7.69 51.17 -5.39
CA THR A 153 6.41 50.50 -5.67
C THR A 153 6.00 49.44 -4.64
N ASN A 154 4.69 49.27 -4.45
CA ASN A 154 4.08 48.29 -3.55
C ASN A 154 3.65 46.98 -4.24
N LEU A 155 3.92 46.83 -5.54
CA LEU A 155 3.60 45.63 -6.28
C LEU A 155 4.38 44.42 -5.74
N THR A 156 3.68 43.32 -5.45
CA THR A 156 4.26 42.13 -4.84
C THR A 156 4.46 40.97 -5.81
N SER A 157 3.70 40.89 -6.90
CA SER A 157 3.82 39.78 -7.86
C SER A 157 3.35 40.12 -9.28
N LEU A 158 3.78 39.30 -10.24
CA LEU A 158 3.40 39.31 -11.65
C LEU A 158 3.21 37.85 -12.09
N GLU A 159 1.99 37.35 -12.20
CA GLU A 159 1.75 35.91 -12.21
C GLU A 159 0.89 35.40 -13.38
N TYR A 160 -0.11 36.17 -13.84
CA TYR A 160 -1.15 35.64 -14.73
C TYR A 160 -1.47 36.61 -15.90
N PHE A 161 -0.63 36.52 -16.93
CA PHE A 161 -0.86 37.08 -18.26
C PHE A 161 -1.03 38.61 -18.35
N GLU A 162 -0.56 39.36 -17.35
CA GLU A 162 -0.76 40.82 -17.23
C GLU A 162 -0.28 41.59 -18.46
N PHE A 163 0.85 41.20 -19.06
CA PHE A 163 1.49 41.84 -20.21
C PHE A 163 1.62 40.90 -21.42
N THR A 164 0.73 39.92 -21.53
CA THR A 164 0.73 38.99 -22.66
C THR A 164 0.33 39.69 -23.96
N GLN A 165 0.94 39.29 -25.08
CA GLN A 165 0.72 39.86 -26.43
C GLN A 165 1.04 41.36 -26.51
N THR A 166 2.12 41.78 -25.83
CA THR A 166 2.67 43.15 -25.87
C THR A 166 3.98 43.21 -26.67
N SER A 167 4.44 44.41 -27.02
CA SER A 167 5.72 44.63 -27.70
C SER A 167 6.88 44.92 -26.73
N ILE A 168 6.76 44.53 -25.45
CA ILE A 168 7.81 44.73 -24.44
C ILE A 168 9.03 43.89 -24.81
N THR A 169 10.20 44.52 -24.94
CA THR A 169 11.47 43.86 -25.27
C THR A 169 12.43 43.77 -24.10
N SER A 170 12.30 44.66 -23.12
CA SER A 170 13.06 44.68 -21.87
C SER A 170 12.13 44.98 -20.71
N PHE A 171 12.31 44.28 -19.59
CA PHE A 171 11.52 44.52 -18.38
C PHE A 171 12.44 44.52 -17.15
N GLN A 172 12.19 45.43 -16.21
CA GLN A 172 12.87 45.46 -14.92
C GLN A 172 11.89 45.08 -13.83
N ILE A 173 12.18 44.01 -13.11
CA ILE A 173 11.37 43.54 -11.99
C ILE A 173 11.56 44.51 -10.80
N PRO A 174 10.50 45.14 -10.28
CA PRO A 174 10.59 46.15 -9.21
C PRO A 174 11.04 45.63 -7.84
N GLU A 175 11.26 46.53 -6.87
CA GLU A 175 11.91 46.20 -5.59
C GLU A 175 11.16 45.17 -4.74
N LYS A 176 9.82 45.27 -4.68
CA LYS A 176 8.99 44.46 -3.77
C LYS A 176 8.38 43.22 -4.43
N VAL A 177 8.61 43.01 -5.72
CA VAL A 177 8.11 41.83 -6.43
C VAL A 177 8.87 40.59 -5.96
N SER A 178 8.14 39.64 -5.38
CA SER A 178 8.69 38.40 -4.84
C SER A 178 8.39 37.16 -5.69
N LYS A 179 7.51 37.29 -6.69
CA LYS A 179 7.15 36.20 -7.59
C LYS A 179 6.85 36.74 -8.99
N VAL A 180 7.42 36.08 -10.01
CA VAL A 180 7.21 36.40 -11.43
C VAL A 180 6.96 35.10 -12.18
N SER A 181 5.95 35.06 -13.04
CA SER A 181 5.63 33.92 -13.89
C SER A 181 6.00 34.19 -15.34
N ALA A 182 6.45 33.16 -16.07
CA ALA A 182 6.78 33.27 -17.49
C ALA A 182 5.57 33.71 -18.34
N VAL A 183 4.35 33.32 -17.94
CA VAL A 183 3.13 33.65 -18.68
C VAL A 183 2.72 35.12 -18.54
N ALA A 184 3.24 35.87 -17.57
CA ALA A 184 2.99 37.31 -17.47
C ALA A 184 3.39 38.06 -18.76
N PHE A 185 4.37 37.52 -19.50
CA PHE A 185 4.92 38.07 -20.75
C PHE A 185 4.71 37.15 -21.97
N LYS A 186 3.71 36.26 -21.94
CA LYS A 186 3.45 35.31 -23.03
C LYS A 186 3.27 36.04 -24.38
N ASP A 187 3.75 35.43 -25.47
CA ASP A 187 3.69 35.96 -26.85
C ASP A 187 4.23 37.40 -27.01
N GLY A 188 4.99 37.87 -26.01
CA GLY A 188 5.69 39.14 -26.06
C GLY A 188 7.02 39.03 -26.80
N GLN A 189 7.70 40.17 -26.96
CA GLN A 189 9.02 40.24 -27.60
C GLN A 189 10.16 40.33 -26.58
N LEU A 190 9.95 39.84 -25.36
CA LEU A 190 10.87 40.01 -24.23
C LEU A 190 12.20 39.30 -24.51
N LYS A 191 13.28 40.08 -24.57
CA LYS A 191 14.66 39.61 -24.80
C LYS A 191 15.56 39.82 -23.61
N ASN A 192 15.25 40.80 -22.77
CA ASN A 192 16.07 41.18 -21.62
C ASN A 192 15.20 41.31 -20.37
N LEU A 193 15.70 40.78 -19.25
CA LEU A 193 15.04 40.88 -17.96
C LEU A 193 16.08 41.23 -16.92
N THR A 194 15.79 42.26 -16.14
CA THR A 194 16.64 42.71 -15.04
C THR A 194 15.83 42.73 -13.75
N VAL A 195 16.52 42.68 -12.62
CA VAL A 195 15.91 42.81 -11.30
C VAL A 195 16.44 44.10 -10.68
N HIS A 196 15.55 44.91 -10.10
CA HIS A 196 15.94 46.14 -9.43
C HIS A 196 16.94 45.88 -8.30
N GLY A 197 17.96 46.74 -8.14
CA GLY A 197 19.06 46.53 -7.18
C GLY A 197 18.61 46.38 -5.73
N ASN A 198 17.50 47.04 -5.37
CA ASN A 198 16.87 46.96 -4.04
C ASN A 198 15.92 45.76 -3.86
N ASN A 199 15.78 44.87 -4.84
CA ASN A 199 14.96 43.68 -4.71
C ASN A 199 15.67 42.62 -3.84
N ASN A 200 15.04 42.29 -2.71
CA ASN A 200 15.56 41.33 -1.73
C ASN A 200 15.00 39.92 -1.89
N TYR A 201 14.10 39.70 -2.84
CA TYR A 201 13.39 38.44 -3.05
C TYR A 201 13.88 37.66 -4.25
N LEU A 202 14.29 38.36 -5.31
CA LEU A 202 14.62 37.79 -6.60
C LEU A 202 16.04 38.16 -7.05
N THR A 203 16.58 37.35 -7.94
CA THR A 203 17.84 37.62 -8.66
C THR A 203 17.72 37.08 -10.08
N THR A 204 18.61 37.51 -10.97
CA THR A 204 18.65 37.06 -12.36
C THR A 204 20.09 36.96 -12.85
N ASP A 205 20.33 35.97 -13.72
CA ASP A 205 21.57 35.83 -14.50
C ASP A 205 21.43 36.42 -15.93
N GLY A 206 20.34 37.14 -16.19
CA GLY A 206 19.95 37.68 -17.49
C GLY A 206 19.20 36.68 -18.39
N ASN A 207 19.24 35.38 -18.08
CA ASN A 207 18.53 34.33 -18.82
C ASN A 207 17.36 33.74 -18.02
N ALA A 208 17.36 33.87 -16.70
CA ALA A 208 16.35 33.33 -15.82
C ALA A 208 16.14 34.19 -14.57
N VAL A 209 14.99 34.03 -13.93
CA VAL A 209 14.66 34.62 -12.63
C VAL A 209 14.64 33.54 -11.57
N TYR A 210 15.31 33.83 -10.46
CA TYR A 210 15.39 32.96 -9.30
C TYR A 210 14.95 33.67 -8.04
N SER A 211 14.69 32.92 -6.98
CA SER A 211 14.73 33.45 -5.62
C SER A 211 16.12 34.02 -5.30
N LYS A 212 16.21 34.92 -4.31
CA LYS A 212 17.46 35.61 -3.95
C LYS A 212 18.61 34.66 -3.59
N ASN A 213 18.27 33.51 -3.01
CA ASN A 213 19.20 32.42 -2.66
C ASN A 213 19.36 31.37 -3.77
N GLU A 214 18.79 31.60 -4.96
CA GLU A 214 18.84 30.75 -6.15
C GLU A 214 18.22 29.35 -6.01
N SER A 215 17.47 29.09 -4.93
CA SER A 215 16.85 27.77 -4.72
C SER A 215 15.58 27.54 -5.53
N ILE A 216 14.90 28.58 -5.98
CA ILE A 216 13.65 28.50 -6.74
C ILE A 216 13.88 29.12 -8.12
N LEU A 217 13.54 28.38 -9.18
CA LEU A 217 13.56 28.87 -10.56
C LEU A 217 12.13 29.25 -10.99
N PHE A 218 11.92 30.52 -11.31
CA PHE A 218 10.60 31.09 -11.59
C PHE A 218 10.29 31.22 -13.08
N PHE A 219 11.28 31.66 -13.87
CA PHE A 219 11.08 32.04 -15.27
C PHE A 219 12.40 31.89 -16.04
N ILE A 220 12.35 31.33 -17.25
CA ILE A 220 13.45 31.33 -18.22
C ILE A 220 13.13 32.14 -19.49
N LEU A 221 14.06 32.99 -19.92
CA LEU A 221 14.03 33.70 -21.21
C LEU A 221 14.57 32.85 -22.36
N ASN A 222 15.58 32.01 -22.10
CA ASN A 222 16.14 31.13 -23.13
C ASN A 222 15.22 29.93 -23.39
N LYS A 223 14.28 30.13 -24.30
CA LYS A 223 13.29 29.11 -24.66
C LYS A 223 13.83 28.00 -25.57
N THR A 224 15.09 28.00 -26.02
CA THR A 224 15.60 26.96 -26.93
C THR A 224 16.56 25.96 -26.27
N GLY A 225 17.15 26.31 -25.12
CA GLY A 225 18.04 25.45 -24.37
C GLY A 225 18.38 26.07 -23.02
N TYR A 226 18.37 25.29 -21.93
CA TYR A 226 18.70 25.83 -20.61
C TYR A 226 19.27 24.77 -19.68
N LYS A 227 20.31 25.13 -18.93
CA LYS A 227 20.93 24.28 -17.92
C LYS A 227 20.51 24.77 -16.55
N ILE A 228 19.72 23.96 -15.85
CA ILE A 228 19.26 24.28 -14.50
C ILE A 228 20.47 24.22 -13.53
N PRO A 229 20.75 25.29 -12.76
CA PRO A 229 21.81 25.29 -11.76
C PRO A 229 21.56 24.27 -10.64
N THR A 230 22.62 23.78 -10.01
CA THR A 230 22.52 22.82 -8.90
C THR A 230 22.01 23.45 -7.60
N SER A 231 22.00 24.78 -7.48
CA SER A 231 21.36 25.49 -6.36
C SER A 231 19.85 25.31 -6.33
N VAL A 232 19.23 25.04 -7.48
CA VAL A 232 17.77 24.93 -7.61
C VAL A 232 17.24 23.67 -6.94
N THR A 233 16.29 23.86 -6.04
CA THR A 233 15.51 22.81 -5.37
C THR A 233 14.06 22.75 -5.86
N THR A 234 13.56 23.81 -6.49
CA THR A 234 12.17 23.91 -6.97
C THR A 234 12.08 24.57 -8.35
N ILE A 235 11.31 23.96 -9.24
CA ILE A 235 10.92 24.53 -10.55
C ILE A 235 9.46 24.96 -10.44
N GLU A 236 9.20 26.26 -10.56
CA GLU A 236 7.87 26.83 -10.34
C GLU A 236 6.92 26.72 -11.54
N GLU A 237 5.66 27.08 -11.27
CA GLU A 237 4.56 27.07 -12.23
C GLU A 237 4.92 27.85 -13.51
N TYR A 238 4.65 27.25 -14.68
CA TYR A 238 4.93 27.80 -16.01
C TYR A 238 6.41 28.16 -16.31
N CYS A 239 7.37 27.73 -15.50
CA CYS A 239 8.78 28.11 -15.66
C CYS A 239 9.32 27.93 -17.10
N PHE A 240 8.99 26.82 -17.76
CA PHE A 240 9.38 26.48 -19.13
C PHE A 240 8.23 26.56 -20.14
N TYR A 241 7.13 27.24 -19.81
CA TYR A 241 5.93 27.28 -20.64
C TYR A 241 6.21 27.66 -22.10
N GLU A 242 5.72 26.84 -23.03
CA GLU A 242 5.91 26.97 -24.49
C GLU A 242 7.39 27.03 -24.94
N SER A 243 8.31 26.53 -24.12
CA SER A 243 9.72 26.48 -24.49
C SER A 243 9.94 25.48 -25.65
N SER A 244 10.75 25.90 -26.62
CA SER A 244 11.26 25.09 -27.73
C SER A 244 12.45 24.18 -27.35
N ILE A 245 12.67 23.93 -26.05
CA ILE A 245 13.69 22.96 -25.58
C ILE A 245 13.41 21.58 -26.14
N LYS A 246 14.45 20.89 -26.59
CA LYS A 246 14.35 19.49 -27.06
C LYS A 246 14.64 18.47 -25.98
N THR A 247 15.56 18.80 -25.10
CA THR A 247 15.96 17.94 -23.98
C THR A 247 16.20 18.79 -22.75
N ILE A 248 15.94 18.21 -21.57
CA ILE A 248 16.22 18.85 -20.29
C ILE A 248 16.77 17.83 -19.29
N ILE A 249 17.78 18.26 -18.53
CA ILE A 249 18.34 17.51 -17.42
C ILE A 249 17.96 18.23 -16.13
N ILE A 250 17.24 17.53 -15.26
CA ILE A 250 16.81 18.01 -13.96
C ILE A 250 17.86 17.58 -12.91
N PRO A 251 18.58 18.53 -12.27
CA PRO A 251 19.62 18.22 -11.29
C PRO A 251 19.10 17.45 -10.07
N ALA A 252 19.97 16.71 -9.39
CA ALA A 252 19.61 15.86 -8.25
C ALA A 252 19.06 16.61 -7.02
N ASN A 253 19.37 17.91 -6.93
CA ASN A 253 18.92 18.79 -5.85
C ASN A 253 17.47 19.27 -6.04
N VAL A 254 16.91 19.18 -7.25
CA VAL A 254 15.51 19.51 -7.49
C VAL A 254 14.65 18.46 -6.81
N LYS A 255 13.82 18.90 -5.86
CA LYS A 255 12.89 18.03 -5.11
C LYS A 255 11.44 18.24 -5.50
N ARG A 256 11.11 19.41 -6.04
CA ARG A 256 9.75 19.80 -6.35
C ARG A 256 9.64 20.40 -7.74
N ILE A 257 8.72 19.88 -8.53
CA ILE A 257 8.33 20.45 -9.83
C ILE A 257 6.86 20.81 -9.73
N VAL A 258 6.55 22.09 -9.82
CA VAL A 258 5.20 22.62 -9.63
C VAL A 258 4.35 22.37 -10.88
N ARG A 259 3.03 22.47 -10.73
CA ARG A 259 2.06 22.26 -11.81
C ARG A 259 2.40 23.10 -13.04
N TYR A 260 2.14 22.57 -14.23
CA TYR A 260 2.39 23.23 -15.52
C TYR A 260 3.83 23.69 -15.81
N ALA A 261 4.84 23.27 -15.04
CA ALA A 261 6.21 23.76 -15.19
C ALA A 261 6.77 23.65 -16.62
N PHE A 262 6.40 22.61 -17.37
CA PHE A 262 6.80 22.38 -18.78
C PHE A 262 5.59 22.34 -19.73
N MET A 263 4.47 22.94 -19.37
CA MET A 263 3.27 22.91 -20.20
C MET A 263 3.54 23.50 -21.60
N SER A 264 2.99 22.85 -22.62
CA SER A 264 3.08 23.24 -24.04
C SER A 264 4.51 23.31 -24.59
N CYS A 265 5.49 22.64 -23.98
CA CYS A 265 6.82 22.45 -24.57
C CYS A 265 6.75 21.48 -25.77
N HIS A 266 6.17 21.91 -26.90
CA HIS A 266 5.92 21.03 -28.06
C HIS A 266 7.18 20.45 -28.70
N SER A 267 8.37 21.02 -28.45
CA SER A 267 9.65 20.49 -28.97
C SER A 267 10.33 19.50 -28.04
N LEU A 268 9.84 19.32 -26.80
CA LEU A 268 10.49 18.51 -25.78
C LEU A 268 10.35 17.03 -26.10
N ILE A 269 11.48 16.35 -26.28
CA ILE A 269 11.58 14.93 -26.64
C ILE A 269 12.02 14.09 -25.44
N ASN A 270 13.02 14.57 -24.68
CA ASN A 270 13.62 13.80 -23.59
C ASN A 270 13.75 14.61 -22.28
N VAL A 271 13.35 14.00 -21.17
CA VAL A 271 13.58 14.50 -19.81
C VAL A 271 14.45 13.50 -19.05
N THR A 272 15.48 13.98 -18.35
CA THR A 272 16.33 13.13 -17.49
C THR A 272 16.39 13.70 -16.08
N PHE A 273 16.02 12.90 -15.08
CA PHE A 273 16.15 13.23 -13.67
C PHE A 273 17.44 12.63 -13.10
N LEU A 274 18.27 13.45 -12.45
CA LEU A 274 19.53 13.01 -11.85
C LEU A 274 19.41 12.61 -10.36
N GLY A 275 18.28 12.90 -9.72
CA GLY A 275 18.04 12.52 -8.32
C GLY A 275 16.55 12.38 -8.02
N PRO A 276 16.20 11.93 -6.80
CA PRO A 276 14.81 11.66 -6.42
C PRO A 276 14.01 12.95 -6.33
N ILE A 277 12.81 12.92 -6.91
CA ILE A 277 11.80 13.98 -6.87
C ILE A 277 10.75 13.60 -5.83
N ASP A 278 10.48 14.49 -4.89
CA ASP A 278 9.51 14.27 -3.82
C ASP A 278 8.08 14.56 -4.29
N TYR A 279 7.93 15.56 -5.16
CA TYR A 279 6.63 16.04 -5.63
C TYR A 279 6.62 16.49 -7.10
N PHE A 280 5.65 15.95 -7.86
CA PHE A 280 5.21 16.50 -9.15
C PHE A 280 3.83 17.15 -8.99
N GLY A 281 3.71 18.41 -9.43
CA GLY A 281 2.42 19.07 -9.53
C GLY A 281 1.58 18.52 -10.69
N ASP A 282 0.33 18.97 -10.75
CA ASP A 282 -0.58 18.61 -11.84
C ASP A 282 -0.04 19.03 -13.20
N TRP A 283 -0.22 18.20 -14.23
CA TRP A 283 -0.01 18.61 -15.62
C TRP A 283 1.39 19.18 -15.93
N VAL A 284 2.42 18.71 -15.23
CA VAL A 284 3.81 19.18 -15.40
C VAL A 284 4.24 19.19 -16.86
N PHE A 285 3.83 18.17 -17.63
CA PHE A 285 4.12 18.01 -19.06
C PHE A 285 2.86 18.06 -19.95
N ALA A 286 1.83 18.82 -19.55
CA ALA A 286 0.65 18.98 -20.40
C ALA A 286 1.03 19.55 -21.78
N ASP A 287 0.35 19.09 -22.83
CA ASP A 287 0.57 19.48 -24.23
C ASP A 287 2.01 19.29 -24.75
N CYS A 288 2.82 18.44 -24.11
CA CYS A 288 4.14 18.04 -24.62
C CYS A 288 4.04 16.88 -25.62
N GLU A 289 3.37 17.10 -26.75
CA GLU A 289 2.97 16.05 -27.72
C GLU A 289 4.13 15.22 -28.31
N ASN A 290 5.34 15.78 -28.33
CA ASN A 290 6.55 15.12 -28.85
C ASN A 290 7.42 14.48 -27.76
N LEU A 291 6.97 14.46 -26.49
CA LEU A 291 7.71 13.83 -25.40
C LEU A 291 7.72 12.31 -25.58
N GLU A 292 8.90 11.76 -25.85
CA GLU A 292 9.11 10.35 -26.13
C GLU A 292 9.70 9.60 -24.93
N LEU A 293 10.51 10.27 -24.11
CA LEU A 293 11.29 9.58 -23.08
C LEU A 293 11.46 10.40 -21.80
N ILE A 294 11.13 9.76 -20.68
CA ILE A 294 11.44 10.25 -19.35
C ILE A 294 12.34 9.24 -18.64
N LYS A 295 13.56 9.66 -18.28
CA LYS A 295 14.53 8.84 -17.55
C LYS A 295 14.51 9.20 -16.06
N PHE A 296 14.12 8.24 -15.24
CA PHE A 296 14.19 8.33 -13.78
C PHE A 296 15.63 8.06 -13.29
N PRO A 297 16.02 8.60 -12.12
CA PRO A 297 17.38 8.49 -11.59
C PRO A 297 17.71 7.07 -11.16
N ASN A 298 19.01 6.83 -10.98
CA ASN A 298 19.55 5.59 -10.42
C ASN A 298 19.50 5.55 -8.88
N SER A 299 18.33 5.85 -8.33
CA SER A 299 18.05 5.79 -6.90
C SER A 299 16.57 5.50 -6.70
N PRO A 300 16.19 4.68 -5.70
CA PRO A 300 14.79 4.48 -5.36
C PRO A 300 14.17 5.81 -4.91
N MET A 301 12.90 6.03 -5.22
CA MET A 301 12.16 7.20 -4.75
C MET A 301 10.70 6.85 -4.48
N THR A 302 10.09 7.62 -3.58
CA THR A 302 8.63 7.64 -3.41
C THR A 302 8.12 8.98 -3.91
N VAL A 303 7.30 8.95 -4.94
CA VAL A 303 6.77 10.14 -5.58
C VAL A 303 5.37 10.43 -5.05
N SER A 304 5.18 11.69 -4.65
CA SER A 304 3.86 12.29 -4.47
C SER A 304 3.52 13.22 -5.63
N GLY A 305 2.22 13.42 -5.86
CA GLY A 305 1.76 14.27 -6.95
C GLY A 305 0.45 13.80 -7.56
N CYS A 306 0.09 14.43 -8.66
CA CYS A 306 -1.15 14.20 -9.39
C CYS A 306 -0.86 14.35 -10.89
N GLU A 307 -1.52 13.52 -11.71
CA GLU A 307 -1.58 13.69 -13.19
C GLU A 307 -0.23 13.89 -13.91
N PHE A 308 0.79 13.08 -13.57
CA PHE A 308 2.10 13.10 -14.23
C PHE A 308 2.05 12.61 -15.69
N VAL A 309 1.35 11.50 -15.95
CA VAL A 309 1.02 11.03 -17.30
C VAL A 309 -0.49 11.04 -17.46
N THR A 310 -0.99 12.00 -18.25
CA THR A 310 -2.42 12.15 -18.55
C THR A 310 -2.86 11.22 -19.68
N LYS A 311 -4.18 11.18 -19.94
CA LYS A 311 -4.76 10.29 -20.96
C LYS A 311 -4.44 10.70 -22.40
N ASN A 312 -4.37 12.00 -22.69
CA ASN A 312 -4.39 12.50 -24.06
C ASN A 312 -3.10 13.24 -24.47
N ASP A 313 -2.36 13.81 -23.51
CA ASP A 313 -1.37 14.84 -23.86
C ASP A 313 0.02 14.26 -24.17
N LEU A 314 0.25 12.99 -23.78
CA LEU A 314 1.57 12.34 -23.85
C LEU A 314 1.51 10.97 -24.54
N PRO A 315 0.95 10.80 -25.75
CA PRO A 315 0.64 9.49 -26.32
C PRO A 315 1.84 8.56 -26.52
N LYS A 316 3.04 9.12 -26.73
CA LYS A 316 4.27 8.39 -27.10
C LYS A 316 5.23 8.13 -25.94
N VAL A 317 4.98 8.71 -24.76
CA VAL A 317 5.98 8.72 -23.69
C VAL A 317 6.31 7.31 -23.20
N LYS A 318 7.62 7.03 -23.10
CA LYS A 318 8.20 5.86 -22.45
C LYS A 318 8.92 6.30 -21.18
N LEU A 319 8.73 5.57 -20.09
CA LEU A 319 9.43 5.80 -18.83
C LEU A 319 10.56 4.79 -18.68
N THR A 320 11.73 5.20 -18.21
CA THR A 320 12.84 4.26 -17.95
C THR A 320 13.32 4.37 -16.52
N PHE A 321 13.47 3.22 -15.88
CA PHE A 321 13.81 3.06 -14.48
C PHE A 321 15.01 2.14 -14.32
N THR A 322 15.90 2.52 -13.43
CA THR A 322 17.02 1.67 -12.97
C THR A 322 16.81 1.18 -11.54
N CYS A 323 15.93 1.83 -10.79
CA CYS A 323 15.49 1.47 -9.44
C CYS A 323 13.96 1.52 -9.36
N LYS A 324 13.39 0.76 -8.41
CA LYS A 324 11.94 0.80 -8.10
C LYS A 324 11.52 2.22 -7.68
N THR A 325 10.45 2.73 -8.28
CA THR A 325 9.84 4.02 -7.93
C THR A 325 8.44 3.75 -7.41
N LEU A 326 8.12 4.26 -6.22
CA LEU A 326 6.81 4.07 -5.59
C LEU A 326 5.93 5.31 -5.82
N PHE A 327 4.68 5.08 -6.23
CA PHE A 327 3.71 6.12 -6.52
C PHE A 327 2.65 6.15 -5.41
N SER A 328 2.61 7.25 -4.65
CA SER A 328 1.68 7.39 -3.51
C SER A 328 0.23 7.63 -3.93
N LEU A 329 0.01 8.13 -5.13
CA LEU A 329 -1.30 8.40 -5.72
C LEU A 329 -1.34 7.88 -7.16
N LYS A 330 -2.54 7.87 -7.74
CA LYS A 330 -2.75 7.58 -9.15
C LYS A 330 -2.24 8.78 -9.97
N ILE A 331 -0.96 8.75 -10.34
CA ILE A 331 -0.35 9.81 -11.16
C ILE A 331 -0.20 9.43 -12.64
N ILE A 332 -0.36 8.14 -12.96
CA ILE A 332 -0.36 7.61 -14.33
C ILE A 332 -1.80 7.25 -14.67
N PHE A 333 -2.39 7.88 -15.69
CA PHE A 333 -3.82 7.71 -16.02
C PHE A 333 -4.09 6.83 -17.23
N ARG A 334 -3.04 6.33 -17.88
CA ARG A 334 -3.11 5.39 -19.00
C ARG A 334 -2.01 4.34 -18.91
N TYR A 335 -2.19 3.21 -19.57
CA TYR A 335 -1.10 2.25 -19.75
C TYR A 335 0.08 2.93 -20.44
N THR A 336 1.24 2.89 -19.82
CA THR A 336 2.42 3.61 -20.29
C THR A 336 3.58 2.64 -20.44
N ASN A 337 4.29 2.71 -21.56
CA ASN A 337 5.44 1.84 -21.81
C ASN A 337 6.57 2.15 -20.84
N VAL A 338 7.18 1.12 -20.26
CA VAL A 338 8.31 1.25 -19.35
C VAL A 338 9.48 0.38 -19.77
N SER A 339 10.68 0.76 -19.36
CA SER A 339 11.85 -0.11 -19.37
C SER A 339 12.47 -0.11 -17.98
N ILE A 340 12.65 -1.29 -17.42
CA ILE A 340 13.13 -1.48 -16.04
C ILE A 340 14.38 -2.34 -16.11
N SER A 341 15.55 -1.74 -15.83
CA SER A 341 16.83 -2.37 -16.15
C SER A 341 17.10 -3.68 -15.40
N TYR A 342 16.54 -3.85 -14.20
CA TYR A 342 16.77 -5.03 -13.37
C TYR A 342 15.77 -6.18 -13.63
N LEU A 343 14.69 -5.93 -14.38
CA LEU A 343 13.74 -6.98 -14.75
C LEU A 343 14.15 -7.71 -16.03
N ASN A 344 14.96 -7.10 -16.90
CA ASN A 344 15.41 -7.67 -18.18
C ASN A 344 14.28 -8.15 -19.12
N GLU A 345 13.06 -7.62 -18.95
CA GLU A 345 11.89 -7.99 -19.76
C GLU A 345 11.58 -6.91 -20.82
N PRO A 346 11.32 -7.30 -22.09
CA PRO A 346 10.88 -6.37 -23.11
C PRO A 346 9.39 -6.02 -22.94
N ASN A 347 8.97 -4.92 -23.57
CA ASN A 347 7.56 -4.54 -23.71
C ASN A 347 6.78 -4.47 -22.39
N LEU A 348 7.43 -3.98 -21.34
CA LEU A 348 6.76 -3.71 -20.07
C LEU A 348 5.88 -2.47 -20.16
N ILE A 349 4.80 -2.49 -19.39
CA ILE A 349 3.91 -1.36 -19.17
C ILE A 349 3.73 -1.15 -17.67
N ILE A 350 3.47 0.09 -17.28
CA ILE A 350 2.89 0.42 -15.98
C ILE A 350 1.41 0.75 -16.19
N THR A 351 0.55 0.13 -15.39
CA THR A 351 -0.90 0.39 -15.42
C THR A 351 -1.27 1.65 -14.64
N PRO A 352 -2.48 2.20 -14.83
CA PRO A 352 -2.97 3.29 -13.99
C PRO A 352 -3.07 2.96 -12.50
N ASP A 353 -3.09 1.67 -12.15
CA ASP A 353 -3.08 1.22 -10.77
C ASP A 353 -1.65 0.92 -10.27
N CYS A 354 -0.61 1.31 -11.02
CA CYS A 354 0.81 1.15 -10.68
C CYS A 354 1.33 -0.31 -10.69
N SER A 355 0.68 -1.21 -11.42
CA SER A 355 1.19 -2.56 -11.66
C SER A 355 2.14 -2.56 -12.85
N ILE A 356 3.30 -3.19 -12.70
CA ILE A 356 4.23 -3.49 -13.79
C ILE A 356 3.82 -4.80 -14.45
N MET A 357 3.52 -4.76 -15.74
CA MET A 357 3.00 -5.90 -16.50
C MET A 357 3.72 -6.00 -17.85
N ASN A 358 3.64 -7.15 -18.52
CA ASN A 358 3.90 -7.19 -19.96
C ASN A 358 2.77 -6.50 -20.74
N SER A 359 3.04 -6.08 -21.98
CA SER A 359 2.09 -5.39 -22.86
C SER A 359 0.77 -6.12 -23.05
N ASP A 360 0.79 -7.45 -23.06
CA ASP A 360 -0.40 -8.31 -23.23
C ASP A 360 -1.21 -8.47 -21.94
N GLN A 361 -0.74 -7.90 -20.83
CA GLN A 361 -1.36 -7.92 -19.52
C GLN A 361 -1.63 -9.34 -18.99
N THR A 362 -0.71 -10.28 -19.27
CA THR A 362 -0.81 -11.67 -18.83
C THR A 362 0.04 -11.99 -17.60
N ILE A 363 1.05 -11.19 -17.31
CA ILE A 363 1.96 -11.37 -16.16
C ILE A 363 2.06 -10.06 -15.38
N ILE A 364 1.90 -10.13 -14.06
CA ILE A 364 2.25 -9.04 -13.14
C ILE A 364 3.63 -9.34 -12.57
N TYR A 365 4.58 -8.43 -12.81
CA TYR A 365 5.96 -8.55 -12.34
C TYR A 365 6.13 -7.92 -10.95
N GLU A 366 5.70 -6.67 -10.79
CA GLU A 366 5.86 -5.90 -9.56
C GLU A 366 4.71 -4.92 -9.38
N TYR A 367 4.45 -4.54 -8.14
CA TYR A 367 3.53 -3.47 -7.77
C TYR A 367 4.30 -2.28 -7.18
N TRP A 368 4.04 -1.10 -7.75
CA TRP A 368 4.78 0.14 -7.50
C TRP A 368 3.89 1.24 -6.90
N GLY A 369 2.73 0.89 -6.34
CA GLY A 369 1.79 1.86 -5.77
C GLY A 369 1.66 1.79 -4.25
N TYR A 370 0.94 2.76 -3.68
CA TYR A 370 0.41 2.74 -2.30
C TYR A 370 -1.13 2.85 -2.29
N LEU A 371 -1.80 2.37 -3.34
CA LEU A 371 -3.25 2.46 -3.43
C LEU A 371 -3.91 1.48 -2.45
N SER A 372 -5.08 1.86 -1.92
CA SER A 372 -5.88 0.99 -1.05
C SER A 372 -6.54 -0.16 -1.81
N SER A 373 -6.74 -0.01 -3.11
CA SER A 373 -7.35 -1.02 -3.96
C SER A 373 -6.83 -0.96 -5.39
N ILE A 374 -6.82 -2.12 -6.06
CA ILE A 374 -6.47 -2.23 -7.49
C ILE A 374 -7.40 -3.19 -8.21
N THR A 375 -7.49 -3.03 -9.53
CA THR A 375 -8.18 -4.01 -10.40
C THR A 375 -7.17 -4.88 -11.12
N ILE A 376 -7.35 -6.20 -11.03
CA ILE A 376 -6.56 -7.20 -11.76
C ILE A 376 -7.32 -7.58 -13.04
N PRO A 377 -6.76 -7.29 -14.25
CA PRO A 377 -7.42 -7.61 -15.51
C PRO A 377 -7.67 -9.10 -15.70
N LYS A 378 -8.75 -9.47 -16.40
CA LYS A 378 -9.08 -10.88 -16.70
C LYS A 378 -7.99 -11.63 -17.45
N THR A 379 -7.14 -10.92 -18.20
CA THR A 379 -6.06 -11.47 -19.02
C THR A 379 -4.90 -12.00 -18.19
N VAL A 380 -4.80 -11.60 -16.91
CA VAL A 380 -3.70 -12.01 -16.03
C VAL A 380 -3.77 -13.52 -15.80
N ARG A 381 -2.67 -14.19 -16.15
CA ARG A 381 -2.44 -15.62 -15.98
C ARG A 381 -1.48 -15.90 -14.83
N LYS A 382 -0.54 -14.99 -14.59
CA LYS A 382 0.54 -15.20 -13.63
C LYS A 382 0.80 -13.96 -12.77
N ILE A 383 0.97 -14.18 -11.47
CA ILE A 383 1.49 -13.19 -10.53
C ILE A 383 2.88 -13.68 -10.10
N ASN A 384 3.92 -12.95 -10.51
CA ASN A 384 5.30 -13.37 -10.29
C ASN A 384 5.72 -13.29 -8.83
N LYS A 385 6.87 -13.91 -8.56
CA LYS A 385 7.53 -13.90 -7.26
C LYS A 385 7.65 -12.48 -6.73
N LYS A 386 7.23 -12.27 -5.47
CA LYS A 386 7.28 -10.98 -4.76
C LYS A 386 6.51 -9.82 -5.42
N ALA A 387 5.63 -10.08 -6.39
CA ALA A 387 4.96 -9.02 -7.15
C ALA A 387 4.25 -7.99 -6.25
N PHE A 388 3.61 -8.44 -5.17
CA PHE A 388 2.93 -7.61 -4.17
C PHE A 388 3.57 -7.73 -2.77
N GLU A 389 4.82 -8.21 -2.64
CA GLU A 389 5.47 -8.32 -1.32
C GLU A 389 5.48 -6.97 -0.58
N ASN A 390 5.06 -6.98 0.69
CA ASN A 390 4.89 -5.78 1.55
C ASN A 390 3.85 -4.76 1.06
N SER A 391 2.96 -5.12 0.14
CA SER A 391 1.93 -4.21 -0.34
C SER A 391 0.95 -3.81 0.77
N THR A 392 0.52 -2.55 0.74
CA THR A 392 -0.48 -1.99 1.66
C THR A 392 -1.91 -2.06 1.12
N ILE A 393 -2.11 -2.71 -0.04
CA ILE A 393 -3.44 -2.87 -0.66
C ILE A 393 -4.37 -3.63 0.29
N GLU A 394 -5.57 -3.09 0.49
CA GLU A 394 -6.65 -3.74 1.24
C GLU A 394 -7.49 -4.66 0.35
N ASN A 395 -7.78 -4.22 -0.88
CA ASN A 395 -8.73 -4.88 -1.78
C ASN A 395 -8.15 -5.13 -3.18
N PHE A 396 -8.15 -6.40 -3.61
CA PHE A 396 -7.78 -6.81 -4.97
C PHE A 396 -9.02 -7.18 -5.76
N TYR A 397 -9.45 -6.35 -6.71
CA TYR A 397 -10.61 -6.63 -7.53
C TYR A 397 -10.22 -7.42 -8.78
N PHE A 398 -10.40 -8.74 -8.76
CA PHE A 398 -10.24 -9.56 -9.96
C PHE A 398 -11.47 -9.42 -10.87
N THR A 399 -11.25 -9.09 -12.14
CA THR A 399 -12.35 -9.07 -13.12
C THR A 399 -13.00 -10.45 -13.24
N LYS A 400 -14.31 -10.48 -13.53
CA LYS A 400 -15.07 -11.71 -13.78
C LYS A 400 -14.35 -12.59 -14.82
N ASP A 401 -14.39 -13.91 -14.60
CA ASP A 401 -13.77 -14.92 -15.46
C ASP A 401 -12.23 -14.79 -15.53
N SER A 402 -11.61 -14.44 -14.41
CA SER A 402 -10.15 -14.36 -14.24
C SER A 402 -9.43 -15.62 -14.75
N GLN A 403 -8.33 -15.43 -15.47
CA GLN A 403 -7.56 -16.49 -16.13
C GLN A 403 -6.29 -16.88 -15.34
N ILE A 404 -6.23 -16.58 -14.04
CA ILE A 404 -5.06 -16.86 -13.21
C ILE A 404 -4.82 -18.37 -13.13
N ILE A 405 -3.58 -18.74 -13.40
CA ILE A 405 -3.05 -20.10 -13.39
C ILE A 405 -2.01 -20.24 -12.27
N ASP A 406 -1.19 -19.22 -12.04
CA ASP A 406 -0.04 -19.31 -11.15
C ASP A 406 0.14 -18.05 -10.30
N ILE A 407 0.31 -18.25 -8.99
CA ILE A 407 0.71 -17.24 -8.02
C ILE A 407 2.01 -17.75 -7.41
N GLU A 408 3.12 -17.10 -7.75
CA GLU A 408 4.45 -17.59 -7.39
C GLU A 408 4.85 -17.30 -5.93
N ASN A 409 6.07 -17.71 -5.58
CA ASN A 409 6.64 -17.59 -4.24
C ASN A 409 6.59 -16.14 -3.73
N ASP A 410 6.27 -15.97 -2.45
CA ASP A 410 6.24 -14.65 -1.78
C ASP A 410 5.34 -13.59 -2.45
N ALA A 411 4.50 -13.95 -3.43
CA ALA A 411 3.78 -12.99 -4.27
C ALA A 411 2.94 -11.97 -3.48
N PHE A 412 2.34 -12.38 -2.37
CA PHE A 412 1.59 -11.55 -1.43
C PHE A 412 2.18 -11.59 -0.01
N ARG A 413 3.46 -11.92 0.14
CA ARG A 413 4.10 -11.99 1.45
C ARG A 413 4.03 -10.63 2.16
N ASN A 414 3.65 -10.64 3.44
CA ASN A 414 3.50 -9.46 4.28
C ASN A 414 2.54 -8.40 3.70
N CYS A 415 1.52 -8.83 2.93
CA CYS A 415 0.37 -7.99 2.58
C CYS A 415 -0.54 -7.79 3.79
N SER A 416 -0.05 -7.07 4.79
CA SER A 416 -0.65 -6.99 6.13
C SER A 416 -2.06 -6.40 6.14
N ASN A 417 -2.45 -5.61 5.13
CA ASN A 417 -3.78 -5.00 5.01
C ASN A 417 -4.81 -5.89 4.27
N LEU A 418 -4.37 -6.97 3.62
CA LEU A 418 -5.25 -7.87 2.88
C LEU A 418 -6.20 -8.59 3.84
N ARG A 419 -7.51 -8.37 3.70
CA ARG A 419 -8.53 -8.97 4.58
C ARG A 419 -9.17 -10.24 4.04
N SER A 420 -9.28 -10.36 2.71
CA SER A 420 -9.98 -11.46 2.05
C SER A 420 -9.33 -11.77 0.70
N PHE A 421 -9.24 -13.06 0.38
CA PHE A 421 -8.81 -13.56 -0.94
C PHE A 421 -9.74 -14.68 -1.41
N ASN A 422 -11.05 -14.44 -1.34
CA ASN A 422 -12.08 -15.41 -1.68
C ASN A 422 -12.60 -15.21 -3.11
N TYR A 423 -11.77 -15.54 -4.10
CA TYR A 423 -12.15 -15.50 -5.51
C TYR A 423 -12.19 -16.93 -6.06
N SER A 424 -13.13 -17.18 -6.98
CA SER A 424 -13.18 -18.44 -7.70
C SER A 424 -12.16 -18.42 -8.85
N PHE A 425 -11.06 -19.14 -8.66
CA PHE A 425 -10.06 -19.36 -9.70
C PHE A 425 -10.09 -20.83 -10.15
N PRO A 426 -10.93 -21.20 -11.13
CA PRO A 426 -11.08 -22.59 -11.54
C PRO A 426 -9.81 -23.14 -12.22
N ASN A 427 -9.00 -22.27 -12.82
CA ASN A 427 -7.79 -22.63 -13.56
C ASN A 427 -6.50 -22.50 -12.73
N LEU A 428 -6.59 -22.09 -11.46
CA LEU A 428 -5.41 -21.91 -10.60
C LEU A 428 -4.77 -23.27 -10.31
N GLN A 429 -3.50 -23.40 -10.66
CA GLN A 429 -2.72 -24.63 -10.53
C GLN A 429 -1.76 -24.57 -9.35
N THR A 430 -1.19 -23.41 -9.05
CA THR A 430 -0.14 -23.28 -8.03
C THR A 430 -0.33 -22.05 -7.15
N LEU A 431 -0.18 -22.25 -5.84
CA LEU A 431 0.14 -21.21 -4.87
C LEU A 431 1.56 -21.46 -4.34
N GLY A 432 2.46 -20.54 -4.66
CA GLY A 432 3.89 -20.63 -4.39
C GLY A 432 4.24 -20.61 -2.90
N MET A 433 5.50 -20.95 -2.63
CA MET A 433 6.05 -20.99 -1.28
C MET A 433 5.91 -19.61 -0.62
N SER A 434 5.41 -19.56 0.62
CA SER A 434 5.20 -18.31 1.36
C SER A 434 4.33 -17.27 0.65
N SER A 435 3.50 -17.66 -0.33
CA SER A 435 2.73 -16.74 -1.17
C SER A 435 1.86 -15.75 -0.38
N PHE A 436 1.25 -16.15 0.74
CA PHE A 436 0.47 -15.31 1.65
C PHE A 436 1.06 -15.26 3.08
N LYS A 437 2.34 -15.62 3.25
CA LYS A 437 3.00 -15.58 4.55
C LYS A 437 2.90 -14.17 5.17
N ASP A 438 2.65 -14.10 6.47
CA ASP A 438 2.52 -12.85 7.23
C ASP A 438 1.37 -11.93 6.75
N CYS A 439 0.35 -12.46 6.05
CA CYS A 439 -0.90 -11.73 5.78
C CYS A 439 -1.78 -11.67 7.04
N ILE A 440 -1.33 -10.90 8.03
CA ILE A 440 -1.89 -10.93 9.40
C ILE A 440 -3.38 -10.59 9.51
N ASN A 441 -3.95 -9.85 8.55
CA ASN A 441 -5.38 -9.50 8.53
C ASN A 441 -6.25 -10.39 7.66
N LEU A 442 -5.68 -11.39 6.97
CA LEU A 442 -6.44 -12.30 6.12
C LEU A 442 -7.37 -13.17 6.98
N GLN A 443 -8.68 -13.08 6.77
CA GLN A 443 -9.67 -13.74 7.63
C GLN A 443 -10.14 -15.10 7.12
N SER A 444 -10.26 -15.26 5.80
CA SER A 444 -10.75 -16.50 5.20
C SER A 444 -10.19 -16.70 3.80
N ILE A 445 -10.07 -17.98 3.41
CA ILE A 445 -9.71 -18.40 2.06
C ILE A 445 -10.53 -19.63 1.65
N THR A 446 -10.94 -19.67 0.39
CA THR A 446 -11.67 -20.78 -0.23
C THR A 446 -10.94 -21.23 -1.48
N PHE A 447 -10.62 -22.52 -1.57
CA PHE A 447 -10.00 -23.10 -2.75
C PHE A 447 -11.08 -23.67 -3.68
N SER A 448 -11.13 -23.17 -4.91
CA SER A 448 -12.11 -23.58 -5.94
C SER A 448 -11.56 -24.56 -6.97
N SER A 449 -10.23 -24.60 -7.15
CA SER A 449 -9.58 -25.49 -8.12
C SER A 449 -9.23 -26.83 -7.46
N PRO A 450 -9.74 -27.96 -7.96
CA PRO A 450 -9.47 -29.28 -7.40
C PRO A 450 -8.04 -29.78 -7.65
N LEU A 451 -7.33 -29.15 -8.61
CA LEU A 451 -5.97 -29.49 -9.01
C LEU A 451 -4.92 -28.52 -8.42
N LEU A 452 -5.34 -27.63 -7.53
CA LEU A 452 -4.46 -26.66 -6.92
C LEU A 452 -3.35 -27.35 -6.11
N THR A 453 -2.12 -26.90 -6.27
CA THR A 453 -0.98 -27.25 -5.43
C THR A 453 -0.63 -26.06 -4.54
N VAL A 454 -0.79 -26.21 -3.23
CA VAL A 454 -0.42 -25.20 -2.23
C VAL A 454 0.95 -25.53 -1.66
N MET A 455 1.99 -24.73 -1.95
CA MET A 455 3.36 -25.01 -1.52
C MET A 455 3.60 -24.71 -0.03
N ASN A 456 4.81 -25.04 0.45
CA ASN A 456 5.21 -24.85 1.85
C ASN A 456 5.03 -23.40 2.32
N ASN A 457 4.69 -23.23 3.60
CA ASN A 457 4.59 -21.93 4.27
C ASN A 457 3.56 -20.94 3.64
N ALA A 458 2.70 -21.38 2.72
CA ALA A 458 1.85 -20.49 1.92
C ALA A 458 1.01 -19.51 2.78
N PHE A 459 0.53 -19.93 3.95
CA PHE A 459 -0.28 -19.11 4.86
C PHE A 459 0.34 -19.00 6.27
N GLU A 460 1.65 -19.17 6.40
CA GLU A 460 2.34 -19.04 7.69
C GLU A 460 2.07 -17.66 8.31
N ASN A 461 1.79 -17.62 9.62
CA ASN A 461 1.49 -16.43 10.40
C ASN A 461 0.31 -15.59 9.89
N CYS A 462 -0.66 -16.18 9.20
CA CYS A 462 -1.96 -15.55 8.93
C CYS A 462 -2.81 -15.55 10.21
N ILE A 463 -2.44 -14.74 11.20
CA ILE A 463 -2.97 -14.82 12.58
C ILE A 463 -4.48 -14.63 12.72
N LYS A 464 -5.13 -13.92 11.79
CA LYS A 464 -6.60 -13.72 11.75
C LYS A 464 -7.35 -14.73 10.88
N LEU A 465 -6.66 -15.64 10.20
CA LEU A 465 -7.29 -16.63 9.34
C LEU A 465 -8.10 -17.59 10.20
N ASN A 466 -9.43 -17.58 10.05
CA ASN A 466 -10.34 -18.37 10.87
C ASN A 466 -10.86 -19.63 10.19
N THR A 467 -10.96 -19.60 8.86
CA THR A 467 -11.62 -20.65 8.08
C THR A 467 -10.83 -20.92 6.81
N VAL A 468 -10.55 -22.21 6.58
CA VAL A 468 -9.95 -22.74 5.34
C VAL A 468 -10.88 -23.82 4.79
N LYS A 469 -11.23 -23.71 3.51
CA LYS A 469 -12.12 -24.67 2.84
C LYS A 469 -11.48 -25.30 1.60
N ASN A 470 -11.63 -26.64 1.51
CA ASN A 470 -11.28 -27.48 0.36
C ASN A 470 -9.80 -27.43 -0.02
N ILE A 471 -8.89 -27.42 0.97
CA ILE A 471 -7.47 -27.49 0.66
C ILE A 471 -7.06 -28.89 0.20
N SER A 472 -6.35 -28.98 -0.91
CA SER A 472 -5.65 -30.17 -1.41
C SER A 472 -4.24 -30.22 -0.82
N ASN A 473 -3.86 -31.36 -0.23
CA ASN A 473 -2.53 -31.61 0.35
C ASN A 473 -2.00 -30.50 1.27
N ILE A 474 -1.91 -30.77 2.56
CA ILE A 474 -1.35 -29.79 3.47
C ILE A 474 0.16 -29.97 3.52
N ASN A 475 0.88 -29.04 2.91
CA ASN A 475 2.35 -29.04 2.87
C ASN A 475 2.97 -28.47 4.16
N ASP A 476 4.30 -28.53 4.24
CA ASP A 476 5.05 -28.18 5.46
C ASP A 476 4.83 -26.71 5.85
N ASN A 477 4.61 -26.47 7.15
CA ASN A 477 4.37 -25.16 7.75
C ASN A 477 3.22 -24.35 7.12
N CYS A 478 2.34 -24.97 6.31
CA CYS A 478 1.36 -24.25 5.48
C CYS A 478 0.50 -23.24 6.28
N PHE A 479 0.06 -23.61 7.49
CA PHE A 479 -0.70 -22.76 8.41
C PHE A 479 -0.01 -22.60 9.78
N CYS A 480 1.32 -22.76 9.83
CA CYS A 480 2.06 -22.55 11.07
C CYS A 480 1.82 -21.12 11.58
N GLY A 481 1.49 -20.96 12.86
CA GLY A 481 1.22 -19.66 13.48
C GLY A 481 -0.15 -19.06 13.19
N CYS A 482 -1.07 -19.78 12.52
CA CYS A 482 -2.45 -19.32 12.30
C CYS A 482 -3.29 -19.45 13.58
N THR A 483 -3.04 -18.57 14.56
CA THR A 483 -3.57 -18.69 15.93
C THR A 483 -5.09 -18.66 16.06
N ASN A 484 -5.80 -18.01 15.12
CA ASN A 484 -7.27 -17.94 15.08
C ASN A 484 -7.93 -18.99 14.18
N LEU A 485 -7.18 -19.94 13.61
CA LEU A 485 -7.74 -20.93 12.70
C LEU A 485 -8.63 -21.91 13.47
N GLU A 486 -9.94 -21.84 13.24
CA GLU A 486 -10.95 -22.65 13.95
C GLU A 486 -11.44 -23.82 13.10
N LYS A 487 -11.59 -23.60 11.78
CA LYS A 487 -12.25 -24.56 10.87
C LYS A 487 -11.39 -24.81 9.65
N VAL A 488 -11.05 -26.08 9.43
CA VAL A 488 -10.30 -26.54 8.26
C VAL A 488 -11.08 -27.69 7.61
N THR A 489 -11.36 -27.57 6.31
CA THR A 489 -11.82 -28.71 5.50
C THR A 489 -10.76 -29.10 4.48
N ILE A 490 -10.36 -30.37 4.53
CA ILE A 490 -9.38 -30.97 3.64
C ILE A 490 -10.15 -31.68 2.53
N GLN A 491 -9.71 -31.50 1.28
CA GLN A 491 -10.33 -32.12 0.11
C GLN A 491 -10.01 -33.62 0.08
N GLU A 492 -11.02 -34.44 -0.27
CA GLU A 492 -10.82 -35.86 -0.57
C GLU A 492 -9.87 -36.03 -1.77
N GLY A 493 -8.97 -37.00 -1.70
CA GLY A 493 -7.82 -37.15 -2.59
C GLY A 493 -6.52 -36.56 -2.05
N SER A 494 -6.56 -35.81 -0.93
CA SER A 494 -5.36 -35.35 -0.24
C SER A 494 -4.59 -36.51 0.37
N ILE A 495 -3.28 -36.56 0.17
CA ILE A 495 -2.43 -37.68 0.59
C ILE A 495 -1.63 -37.41 1.86
N ARG A 496 -1.46 -36.13 2.27
CA ARG A 496 -0.56 -35.78 3.39
C ARG A 496 -1.02 -34.57 4.22
N ILE A 497 -0.61 -34.60 5.48
CA ILE A 497 -0.49 -33.45 6.39
C ILE A 497 1.00 -33.30 6.76
N GLY A 498 1.59 -32.19 6.34
CA GLY A 498 3.03 -31.91 6.38
C GLY A 498 3.56 -31.57 7.77
N ILE A 499 4.88 -31.44 7.86
CA ILE A 499 5.60 -31.13 9.09
C ILE A 499 5.16 -29.73 9.57
N LYS A 500 4.83 -29.61 10.87
CA LYS A 500 4.46 -28.33 11.50
C LYS A 500 3.30 -27.58 10.82
N SER A 501 2.50 -28.26 10.01
CA SER A 501 1.52 -27.61 9.13
C SER A 501 0.46 -26.78 9.86
N PHE A 502 0.09 -27.17 11.08
CA PHE A 502 -0.81 -26.45 11.99
C PHE A 502 -0.13 -26.14 13.33
N GLU A 503 1.20 -26.05 13.37
CA GLU A 503 1.90 -25.67 14.60
C GLU A 503 1.37 -24.31 15.10
N ASN A 504 1.06 -24.19 16.38
CA ASN A 504 0.46 -23.00 17.01
C ASN A 504 -0.91 -22.58 16.43
N CYS A 505 -1.69 -23.46 15.80
CA CYS A 505 -3.11 -23.23 15.51
C CYS A 505 -3.97 -23.34 16.78
N SER A 506 -3.76 -22.42 17.72
CA SER A 506 -4.30 -22.49 19.08
C SER A 506 -5.83 -22.42 19.20
N SER A 507 -6.54 -22.04 18.12
CA SER A 507 -8.01 -21.98 18.09
C SER A 507 -8.69 -23.18 17.43
N LEU A 508 -7.91 -24.09 16.84
CA LEU A 508 -8.45 -25.26 16.13
C LEU A 508 -9.08 -26.21 17.15
N GLU A 509 -10.40 -26.41 17.09
CA GLU A 509 -11.11 -27.27 18.06
C GLU A 509 -11.25 -28.72 17.60
N SER A 510 -11.42 -28.93 16.30
CA SER A 510 -11.55 -30.26 15.72
C SER A 510 -11.04 -30.27 14.29
N ILE A 511 -10.57 -31.44 13.84
CA ILE A 511 -10.19 -31.65 12.45
C ILE A 511 -10.70 -33.00 11.97
N LYS A 512 -11.26 -33.01 10.75
CA LYS A 512 -11.67 -34.22 10.04
C LYS A 512 -10.58 -34.62 9.06
N ILE A 513 -10.14 -35.87 9.14
CA ILE A 513 -9.11 -36.47 8.29
C ILE A 513 -9.80 -37.30 7.19
N PRO A 514 -9.67 -36.91 5.91
CA PRO A 514 -10.22 -37.65 4.78
C PRO A 514 -9.70 -39.09 4.66
N GLN A 515 -10.42 -39.95 3.92
CA GLN A 515 -10.08 -41.37 3.78
C GLN A 515 -8.71 -41.56 3.09
N SER A 516 -8.40 -40.69 2.13
CA SER A 516 -7.21 -40.71 1.28
C SER A 516 -5.89 -40.32 1.97
N ILE A 517 -5.91 -39.77 3.18
CA ILE A 517 -4.69 -39.32 3.85
C ILE A 517 -3.81 -40.53 4.20
N LYS A 518 -2.57 -40.51 3.71
CA LYS A 518 -1.56 -41.54 3.96
C LYS A 518 -0.55 -41.16 5.04
N THR A 519 -0.29 -39.86 5.21
CA THR A 519 0.79 -39.39 6.07
C THR A 519 0.33 -38.24 6.95
N ILE A 520 0.49 -38.40 8.27
CA ILE A 520 0.41 -37.32 9.26
C ILE A 520 1.81 -37.16 9.86
N SER A 521 2.45 -36.03 9.52
CA SER A 521 3.88 -35.81 9.77
C SER A 521 4.18 -35.33 11.20
N LYS A 522 5.47 -35.23 11.51
CA LYS A 522 5.94 -34.76 12.82
C LYS A 522 5.45 -33.34 13.10
N TYR A 523 4.98 -33.11 14.33
CA TYR A 523 4.57 -31.81 14.84
C TYR A 523 3.43 -31.13 14.06
N SER A 524 2.67 -31.85 13.22
CA SER A 524 1.62 -31.25 12.40
C SER A 524 0.58 -30.45 13.18
N PHE A 525 0.29 -30.82 14.43
CA PHE A 525 -0.64 -30.13 15.35
C PHE A 525 0.05 -29.65 16.64
N LEU A 526 1.38 -29.45 16.62
CA LEU A 526 2.13 -29.03 17.80
C LEU A 526 1.56 -27.71 18.38
N TYR A 527 1.31 -27.67 19.68
CA TYR A 527 0.70 -26.50 20.38
C TYR A 527 -0.71 -26.11 19.90
N CYS A 528 -1.49 -27.04 19.32
CA CYS A 528 -2.92 -26.85 19.09
C CYS A 528 -3.72 -26.94 20.41
N LYS A 529 -3.58 -25.91 21.26
CA LYS A 529 -4.04 -25.91 22.66
C LYS A 529 -5.55 -26.13 22.87
N LYS A 530 -6.40 -25.80 21.88
CA LYS A 530 -7.86 -26.02 21.94
C LYS A 530 -8.34 -27.26 21.18
N LEU A 531 -7.45 -28.03 20.56
CA LEU A 531 -7.85 -29.20 19.77
C LEU A 531 -8.41 -30.26 20.70
N LYS A 532 -9.72 -30.53 20.59
CA LYS A 532 -10.47 -31.49 21.41
C LYS A 532 -10.59 -32.85 20.72
N SER A 533 -10.67 -32.86 19.40
CA SER A 533 -10.91 -34.09 18.65
C SER A 533 -10.25 -34.15 17.27
N ILE A 534 -9.65 -35.31 16.94
CA ILE A 534 -9.25 -35.67 15.58
C ILE A 534 -10.17 -36.79 15.10
N ILE A 535 -10.86 -36.58 13.98
CA ILE A 535 -11.90 -37.48 13.47
C ILE A 535 -11.42 -38.08 12.15
N PHE A 536 -11.21 -39.38 12.13
CA PHE A 536 -10.90 -40.18 10.95
C PHE A 536 -12.17 -40.82 10.38
N ASN A 537 -12.13 -41.19 9.10
CA ASN A 537 -13.06 -42.18 8.56
C ASN A 537 -12.73 -43.57 9.13
N GLU A 538 -13.78 -44.37 9.38
CA GLU A 538 -13.69 -45.71 9.99
C GLU A 538 -12.71 -46.63 9.25
N THR A 539 -12.69 -46.55 7.93
CA THR A 539 -11.67 -47.17 7.08
C THR A 539 -10.91 -46.09 6.34
N ASN A 540 -9.58 -46.17 6.31
CA ASN A 540 -8.73 -45.16 5.67
C ASN A 540 -7.39 -45.72 5.17
N SER A 541 -6.63 -44.88 4.46
CA SER A 541 -5.36 -45.23 3.81
C SER A 541 -4.11 -44.81 4.59
N LEU A 542 -4.21 -44.62 5.91
CA LEU A 542 -3.11 -44.12 6.73
C LEU A 542 -1.93 -45.10 6.77
N ASP A 543 -0.79 -44.66 6.24
CA ASP A 543 0.47 -45.41 6.15
C ASP A 543 1.51 -44.97 7.19
N PHE A 544 1.44 -43.72 7.65
CA PHE A 544 2.37 -43.14 8.60
C PHE A 544 1.67 -42.12 9.51
N PHE A 545 1.78 -42.33 10.82
CA PHE A 545 1.30 -41.41 11.84
C PHE A 545 2.43 -41.14 12.83
N SER A 546 2.90 -39.89 12.90
CA SER A 546 3.84 -39.50 13.94
C SER A 546 3.09 -39.20 15.25
N ILE A 547 3.42 -39.90 16.34
CA ILE A 547 2.87 -39.59 17.67
C ILE A 547 3.20 -38.15 18.09
N ASN A 548 4.38 -37.65 17.71
CA ASN A 548 4.79 -36.26 17.94
C ASN A 548 3.94 -35.23 17.16
N SER A 549 3.07 -35.66 16.24
CA SER A 549 2.14 -34.77 15.54
C SER A 549 1.18 -34.06 16.48
N ILE A 550 0.82 -34.68 17.60
CA ILE A 550 -0.15 -34.18 18.59
C ILE A 550 0.51 -33.77 19.91
N SER A 551 1.82 -33.49 19.89
CA SER A 551 2.54 -33.00 21.07
C SER A 551 1.95 -31.66 21.54
N GLU A 552 1.84 -31.48 22.86
CA GLU A 552 1.32 -30.24 23.48
C GLU A 552 -0.15 -29.92 23.13
N CYS A 553 -0.91 -30.91 22.65
CA CYS A 553 -2.36 -30.83 22.45
C CYS A 553 -3.12 -31.15 23.76
N ASN A 554 -2.97 -30.30 24.77
CA ASN A 554 -3.43 -30.59 26.13
C ASN A 554 -4.96 -30.69 26.31
N CYS A 555 -5.75 -30.27 25.32
CA CYS A 555 -7.21 -30.44 25.33
C CYS A 555 -7.71 -31.64 24.51
N LEU A 556 -6.81 -32.40 23.87
CA LEU A 556 -7.19 -33.48 22.97
C LEU A 556 -7.70 -34.66 23.80
N THR A 557 -9.01 -34.86 23.82
CA THR A 557 -9.66 -35.94 24.57
C THR A 557 -10.20 -37.05 23.67
N ASN A 558 -10.19 -36.86 22.34
CA ASN A 558 -10.78 -37.81 21.41
C ASN A 558 -9.96 -37.99 20.12
N ILE A 559 -9.57 -39.23 19.82
CA ILE A 559 -9.16 -39.69 18.48
C ILE A 559 -10.17 -40.76 18.08
N SER A 560 -10.95 -40.50 17.03
CA SER A 560 -12.04 -41.41 16.66
C SER A 560 -11.51 -42.79 16.24
N ASN A 561 -12.35 -43.81 16.42
CA ASN A 561 -12.02 -45.16 15.99
C ASN A 561 -11.81 -45.23 14.47
N PHE A 562 -10.78 -45.97 14.05
CA PHE A 562 -10.50 -46.21 12.64
C PHE A 562 -9.62 -47.46 12.45
N SER A 563 -9.54 -47.94 11.21
CA SER A 563 -8.63 -49.01 10.80
C SER A 563 -8.04 -48.75 9.41
N SER A 564 -6.75 -49.02 9.26
CA SER A 564 -5.98 -49.05 8.02
C SER A 564 -5.09 -50.30 7.99
N ASP A 565 -4.35 -50.51 6.90
CA ASP A 565 -3.42 -51.64 6.79
C ASP A 565 -2.30 -51.61 7.85
N LYS A 566 -1.92 -50.42 8.32
CA LYS A 566 -0.79 -50.21 9.25
C LYS A 566 -1.18 -49.67 10.61
N TYR A 567 -2.33 -49.02 10.75
CA TYR A 567 -2.74 -48.39 12.00
C TYR A 567 -4.20 -48.69 12.30
N LYS A 568 -4.55 -48.82 13.57
CA LYS A 568 -5.94 -48.77 14.03
C LYS A 568 -6.04 -47.94 15.30
N CYS A 569 -7.16 -47.27 15.50
CA CYS A 569 -7.48 -46.60 16.75
C CYS A 569 -8.76 -47.21 17.32
N ILE A 570 -8.71 -47.60 18.58
CA ILE A 570 -9.85 -48.13 19.34
C ILE A 570 -9.80 -47.44 20.69
N ASP A 571 -10.88 -46.77 21.09
CA ASP A 571 -11.03 -46.10 22.39
C ASP A 571 -9.80 -45.24 22.72
N ASN A 572 -9.51 -44.30 21.81
CA ASN A 572 -8.39 -43.35 21.89
C ASN A 572 -6.99 -43.99 21.98
N THR A 573 -6.90 -45.29 21.68
CA THR A 573 -5.67 -46.08 21.74
C THR A 573 -5.23 -46.44 20.33
N LEU A 574 -4.04 -45.98 19.96
CA LEU A 574 -3.42 -46.20 18.66
C LEU A 574 -2.56 -47.46 18.68
N TYR A 575 -2.79 -48.31 17.70
CA TYR A 575 -2.02 -49.51 17.44
C TYR A 575 -1.33 -49.41 16.08
N TYR A 576 -0.12 -49.94 16.00
CA TYR A 576 0.66 -50.08 14.78
C TYR A 576 0.79 -51.55 14.40
N LYS A 577 0.71 -51.86 13.11
CA LYS A 577 0.89 -53.22 12.59
C LYS A 577 2.35 -53.42 12.18
N ASN A 578 3.07 -54.22 12.96
CA ASN A 578 4.42 -54.67 12.64
C ASN A 578 4.35 -56.11 12.11
N ASN A 579 4.55 -56.30 10.80
CA ASN A 579 4.31 -57.55 10.09
C ASN A 579 2.85 -58.06 10.28
N THR A 580 2.67 -59.17 11.01
CA THR A 580 1.36 -59.76 11.31
C THR A 580 0.86 -59.40 12.71
N LYS A 581 1.66 -58.67 13.50
CA LYS A 581 1.42 -58.39 14.91
C LYS A 581 0.95 -56.95 15.12
N TRP A 582 0.04 -56.76 16.07
CA TRP A 582 -0.40 -55.44 16.50
C TRP A 582 0.37 -55.02 17.74
N GLU A 583 0.94 -53.82 17.69
CA GLU A 583 1.68 -53.20 18.78
C GLU A 583 0.88 -51.98 19.26
N LEU A 584 0.59 -51.90 20.56
CA LEU A 584 -0.04 -50.72 21.16
C LEU A 584 1.04 -49.67 21.39
N ILE A 585 0.99 -48.58 20.64
CA ILE A 585 2.08 -47.57 20.59
C ILE A 585 1.75 -46.27 21.31
N PHE A 586 0.46 -45.96 21.53
CA PHE A 586 0.05 -44.72 22.17
C PHE A 586 -1.40 -44.79 22.66
N HIS A 587 -1.65 -44.37 23.89
CA HIS A 587 -2.96 -44.04 24.41
C HIS A 587 -3.01 -42.55 24.75
N LEU A 588 -4.11 -41.90 24.40
CA LEU A 588 -4.30 -40.48 24.62
C LEU A 588 -4.40 -40.15 26.12
N SER A 589 -3.41 -39.44 26.66
CA SER A 589 -3.29 -39.18 28.11
C SER A 589 -4.47 -38.42 28.72
N GLN A 590 -5.12 -37.55 27.94
CA GLN A 590 -6.30 -36.77 28.33
C GLN A 590 -7.63 -37.46 27.94
N SER A 591 -7.58 -38.72 27.49
CA SER A 591 -8.79 -39.49 27.22
C SER A 591 -9.69 -39.56 28.46
N LYS A 592 -11.01 -39.64 28.24
CA LYS A 592 -12.01 -39.84 29.31
C LYS A 592 -12.23 -41.31 29.65
N ASP A 593 -11.55 -42.21 28.95
CA ASP A 593 -11.65 -43.65 29.19
C ASP A 593 -11.20 -43.97 30.62
N LYS A 594 -11.98 -44.80 31.31
CA LYS A 594 -11.67 -45.29 32.67
C LYS A 594 -11.24 -46.74 32.69
N GLU A 595 -11.73 -47.50 31.73
CA GLU A 595 -11.47 -48.92 31.56
C GLU A 595 -11.18 -49.18 30.08
N LEU A 596 -10.17 -50.00 29.81
CA LEU A 596 -9.80 -50.40 28.46
C LEU A 596 -9.56 -51.91 28.41
N ASP A 597 -10.11 -52.52 27.36
CA ASP A 597 -9.81 -53.88 26.99
C ASP A 597 -8.71 -53.87 25.91
N ILE A 598 -7.55 -54.41 26.25
CA ILE A 598 -6.38 -54.46 25.37
C ILE A 598 -6.30 -55.83 24.71
N SER A 599 -6.17 -55.81 23.38
CA SER A 599 -5.92 -56.98 22.53
C SER A 599 -4.90 -56.63 21.45
N CYS A 600 -3.63 -56.93 21.74
CA CYS A 600 -2.46 -56.71 20.89
C CYS A 600 -1.33 -57.67 21.30
N ASP A 601 -0.27 -57.76 20.51
CA ASP A 601 0.88 -58.64 20.79
C ASP A 601 1.86 -58.01 21.80
N VAL A 602 2.09 -56.70 21.69
CA VAL A 602 3.08 -55.94 22.50
C VAL A 602 2.46 -54.62 22.96
N ILE A 603 2.66 -54.28 24.23
CA ILE A 603 2.43 -52.92 24.75
C ILE A 603 3.78 -52.21 24.76
N CYS A 604 3.96 -51.24 23.87
CA CYS A 604 5.24 -50.55 23.70
C CYS A 604 5.56 -49.58 24.84
N SER A 605 6.81 -49.16 24.87
CA SER A 605 7.36 -48.19 25.82
C SER A 605 6.63 -46.85 25.72
N TYR A 606 6.28 -46.24 26.85
CA TYR A 606 5.55 -44.97 26.95
C TYR A 606 4.16 -44.93 26.28
N SER A 607 3.60 -46.08 25.92
CA SER A 607 2.26 -46.11 25.31
C SER A 607 1.18 -45.50 26.20
N PHE A 608 1.25 -45.71 27.52
CA PHE A 608 0.45 -45.01 28.51
C PHE A 608 1.34 -44.06 29.31
N ASN A 609 1.46 -42.82 28.84
CA ASN A 609 2.24 -41.80 29.52
C ASN A 609 1.34 -40.74 30.17
N SER A 610 1.32 -40.71 31.50
CA SER A 610 0.45 -39.82 32.29
C SER A 610 -1.04 -39.98 31.97
N SER A 611 -1.48 -41.19 31.64
CA SER A 611 -2.88 -41.55 31.34
C SER A 611 -3.71 -41.65 32.63
N ASN A 612 -3.88 -40.52 33.31
CA ASN A 612 -4.39 -40.46 34.67
C ASN A 612 -5.91 -40.63 34.80
N ASN A 613 -6.67 -40.77 33.70
CA ASN A 613 -8.10 -41.10 33.79
C ASN A 613 -8.36 -42.62 33.82
N ILE A 614 -7.39 -43.42 33.36
CA ILE A 614 -7.50 -44.87 33.35
C ILE A 614 -7.39 -45.43 34.77
N GLU A 615 -8.41 -46.16 35.19
CA GLU A 615 -8.49 -46.84 36.48
C GLU A 615 -8.28 -48.36 36.34
N LYS A 616 -8.65 -48.93 35.19
CA LYS A 616 -8.62 -50.39 34.95
C LYS A 616 -8.14 -50.73 33.53
N ILE A 617 -7.25 -51.70 33.42
CA ILE A 617 -6.81 -52.29 32.15
C ILE A 617 -7.12 -53.78 32.19
N ASN A 618 -7.85 -54.28 31.19
CA ASN A 618 -8.06 -55.72 31.00
C ASN A 618 -7.29 -56.17 29.76
N ILE A 619 -6.23 -56.95 29.96
CA ILE A 619 -5.55 -57.68 28.90
C ILE A 619 -6.37 -58.91 28.55
N THR A 620 -6.75 -59.03 27.29
CA THR A 620 -7.49 -60.20 26.78
C THR A 620 -6.62 -61.45 26.84
N SER A 621 -7.18 -62.59 27.24
CA SER A 621 -6.44 -63.86 27.23
C SER A 621 -5.90 -64.17 25.83
N GLU A 622 -4.71 -64.76 25.76
CA GLU A 622 -4.02 -65.13 24.50
C GLU A 622 -3.69 -63.94 23.56
N SER A 623 -3.59 -62.71 24.09
CA SER A 623 -3.25 -61.53 23.29
C SER A 623 -1.82 -61.01 23.54
N VAL A 624 -1.61 -60.29 24.65
CA VAL A 624 -0.35 -59.60 24.94
C VAL A 624 0.70 -60.60 25.39
N SER A 625 1.87 -60.52 24.77
CA SER A 625 3.05 -61.34 25.06
C SER A 625 4.16 -60.58 25.81
N VAL A 626 4.31 -59.29 25.51
CA VAL A 626 5.37 -58.42 26.06
C VAL A 626 4.78 -57.08 26.50
N ILE A 627 5.19 -56.61 27.68
CA ILE A 627 4.98 -55.24 28.16
C ILE A 627 6.35 -54.60 28.36
N GLU A 628 6.66 -53.55 27.61
CA GLU A 628 7.98 -52.91 27.59
C GLU A 628 8.23 -51.94 28.77
N HIS A 629 9.48 -51.49 28.91
CA HIS A 629 9.91 -50.53 29.91
C HIS A 629 9.11 -49.22 29.80
N TYR A 630 8.67 -48.70 30.94
CA TYR A 630 7.84 -47.49 31.03
C TYR A 630 6.55 -47.51 30.18
N SER A 631 6.02 -48.68 29.78
CA SER A 631 4.73 -48.76 29.07
C SER A 631 3.61 -48.03 29.80
N PHE A 632 3.55 -48.15 31.13
CA PHE A 632 2.68 -47.40 32.02
C PHE A 632 3.53 -46.44 32.85
N ASN A 633 3.81 -45.27 32.30
CA ASN A 633 4.62 -44.24 32.93
C ASN A 633 3.72 -43.18 33.59
N ASN A 634 3.90 -42.94 34.90
CA ASN A 634 3.19 -41.91 35.65
C ASN A 634 1.65 -42.04 35.55
N CYS A 635 1.11 -43.26 35.48
CA CYS A 635 -0.32 -43.52 35.47
C CYS A 635 -0.85 -43.58 36.91
N LEU A 636 -1.06 -42.40 37.50
CA LEU A 636 -1.29 -42.22 38.93
C LEU A 636 -2.59 -42.85 39.44
N ASN A 637 -3.59 -43.04 38.58
CA ASN A 637 -4.91 -43.56 38.97
C ASN A 637 -5.17 -45.00 38.52
N LEU A 638 -4.20 -45.65 37.86
CA LEU A 638 -4.33 -47.05 37.46
C LEU A 638 -4.38 -47.93 38.72
N LYS A 639 -5.52 -48.59 38.95
CA LYS A 639 -5.79 -49.44 40.12
C LYS A 639 -5.71 -50.92 39.78
N TYR A 640 -6.27 -51.32 38.64
CA TYR A 640 -6.46 -52.73 38.31
C TYR A 640 -5.84 -53.06 36.96
N ILE A 641 -5.07 -54.15 36.94
CA ILE A 641 -4.58 -54.77 35.72
C ILE A 641 -4.47 -56.29 35.92
N ASN A 642 -4.85 -57.07 34.91
CA ASN A 642 -4.64 -58.51 34.88
C ASN A 642 -3.41 -58.90 34.03
N PHE A 643 -2.80 -60.01 34.41
CA PHE A 643 -1.66 -60.65 33.75
C PHE A 643 -2.06 -62.09 33.39
N PRO A 644 -2.70 -62.28 32.22
CA PRO A 644 -3.02 -63.62 31.74
C PRO A 644 -1.76 -64.41 31.37
N LEU A 645 -1.87 -65.74 31.24
CA LEU A 645 -0.75 -66.63 30.91
C LEU A 645 0.01 -66.25 29.63
N SER A 646 -0.64 -65.52 28.71
CA SER A 646 0.00 -65.05 27.48
C SER A 646 1.09 -64.01 27.72
N VAL A 647 0.99 -63.21 28.80
CA VAL A 647 1.96 -62.16 29.13
C VAL A 647 3.22 -62.83 29.67
N SER A 648 4.15 -63.13 28.76
CA SER A 648 5.37 -63.89 29.05
C SER A 648 6.52 -63.04 29.58
N ASP A 649 6.56 -61.76 29.20
CA ASP A 649 7.64 -60.84 29.55
C ASP A 649 7.09 -59.47 29.95
N VAL A 650 7.60 -58.95 31.06
CA VAL A 650 7.26 -57.61 31.59
C VAL A 650 8.58 -56.95 31.99
N GLU A 651 9.01 -55.98 31.19
CA GLU A 651 10.31 -55.34 31.34
C GLU A 651 10.40 -54.49 32.62
N THR A 652 11.64 -54.22 33.06
CA THR A 652 11.89 -53.42 34.27
C THR A 652 11.29 -52.03 34.16
N GLN A 653 10.68 -51.53 35.25
CA GLN A 653 10.01 -50.23 35.28
C GLN A 653 8.85 -50.06 34.29
N ALA A 654 8.24 -51.14 33.75
CA ALA A 654 7.02 -51.05 32.96
C ALA A 654 5.90 -50.24 33.64
N PHE A 655 5.78 -50.30 34.97
CA PHE A 655 4.80 -49.57 35.80
C PHE A 655 5.44 -48.46 36.63
N HIS A 656 6.22 -47.59 36.00
CA HIS A 656 6.91 -46.49 36.66
C HIS A 656 5.93 -45.45 37.24
N GLU A 657 6.11 -45.10 38.52
CA GLU A 657 5.27 -44.11 39.25
C GLU A 657 3.76 -44.43 39.28
N CYS A 658 3.35 -45.69 39.07
CA CYS A 658 1.95 -46.15 39.16
C CYS A 658 1.51 -46.41 40.62
N LYS A 659 1.30 -45.34 41.38
CA LYS A 659 1.12 -45.39 42.86
C LYS A 659 -0.20 -45.98 43.34
N SER A 660 -1.25 -45.98 42.52
CA SER A 660 -2.60 -46.43 42.92
C SER A 660 -2.88 -47.91 42.65
N LEU A 661 -1.88 -48.65 42.14
CA LEU A 661 -2.04 -50.07 41.84
C LEU A 661 -2.48 -50.84 43.09
N GLN A 662 -3.55 -51.62 42.91
CA GLN A 662 -4.09 -52.55 43.88
C GLN A 662 -3.69 -53.98 43.51
N CYS A 663 -4.33 -54.99 44.09
CA CYS A 663 -4.05 -56.40 43.81
C CYS A 663 -4.18 -56.69 42.30
N PRO A 664 -3.07 -56.98 41.58
CA PRO A 664 -3.15 -57.40 40.20
C PRO A 664 -3.67 -58.84 40.13
N LEU A 665 -4.44 -59.17 39.09
CA LEU A 665 -4.87 -60.55 38.83
C LEU A 665 -3.77 -61.25 38.03
N ILE A 666 -3.03 -62.17 38.64
CA ILE A 666 -1.89 -62.85 38.00
C ILE A 666 -2.21 -64.35 37.84
N GLU A 667 -2.16 -64.87 36.61
CA GLU A 667 -2.42 -66.28 36.34
C GLU A 667 -1.18 -67.18 36.55
N ASN A 668 0.04 -66.69 36.31
CA ASN A 668 1.29 -67.43 36.55
C ASN A 668 1.92 -67.07 37.91
N THR A 669 1.84 -67.99 38.88
CA THR A 669 2.36 -67.77 40.24
C THR A 669 3.75 -68.38 40.48
N SER A 670 4.51 -68.70 39.43
CA SER A 670 5.87 -69.22 39.60
C SER A 670 6.81 -68.15 40.21
N PRO A 671 7.79 -68.54 41.07
CA PRO A 671 8.62 -67.57 41.78
C PRO A 671 9.38 -66.61 40.86
N GLY A 672 9.88 -67.08 39.71
CA GLY A 672 10.57 -66.25 38.72
C GLY A 672 9.64 -65.24 38.06
N TYR A 673 8.42 -65.65 37.72
CA TYR A 673 7.41 -64.75 37.13
C TYR A 673 6.98 -63.66 38.11
N VAL A 674 6.71 -64.03 39.37
CA VAL A 674 6.36 -63.05 40.41
C VAL A 674 7.50 -62.06 40.64
N GLN A 675 8.77 -62.50 40.57
CA GLN A 675 9.93 -61.61 40.66
C GLN A 675 9.99 -60.62 39.49
N MET A 676 9.76 -61.07 38.25
CA MET A 676 9.66 -60.21 37.06
C MET A 676 8.57 -59.14 37.23
N ILE A 677 7.39 -59.52 37.72
CA ILE A 677 6.30 -58.57 38.02
C ILE A 677 6.73 -57.53 39.06
N VAL A 678 7.50 -57.90 40.10
CA VAL A 678 8.03 -56.94 41.07
C VAL A 678 9.05 -55.99 40.43
N ASP A 679 9.95 -56.50 39.60
CA ASP A 679 11.00 -55.71 38.93
C ASP A 679 10.42 -54.74 37.88
N SER A 680 9.21 -55.03 37.38
CA SER A 680 8.45 -54.12 36.51
C SER A 680 8.00 -52.82 37.20
N GLY A 681 8.14 -52.71 38.52
CA GLY A 681 7.71 -51.53 39.30
C GLY A 681 6.44 -51.74 40.12
N ILE A 682 5.80 -52.91 40.01
CA ILE A 682 4.66 -53.25 40.87
C ILE A 682 5.15 -53.52 42.31
N PRO A 683 4.60 -52.82 43.33
CA PRO A 683 5.11 -52.95 44.69
C PRO A 683 5.04 -54.38 45.24
N ARG A 684 6.19 -54.92 45.68
CA ARG A 684 6.29 -56.25 46.32
C ARG A 684 5.31 -56.47 47.47
N ARG A 685 4.93 -55.42 48.20
CA ARG A 685 3.91 -55.49 49.27
C ARG A 685 2.56 -56.04 48.76
N LEU A 686 2.19 -55.71 47.53
CA LEU A 686 0.93 -56.16 46.91
C LEU A 686 0.97 -57.67 46.65
N MET A 687 2.10 -58.22 46.20
CA MET A 687 2.25 -59.68 45.99
C MET A 687 2.00 -60.49 47.27
N ILE A 688 2.37 -59.94 48.42
CA ILE A 688 2.19 -60.57 49.73
C ILE A 688 0.76 -60.37 50.24
N SER A 689 0.24 -59.14 50.21
CA SER A 689 -1.08 -58.81 50.76
C SER A 689 -2.23 -59.46 49.99
N CYS A 690 -2.03 -59.76 48.71
CA CYS A 690 -3.04 -60.39 47.85
C CYS A 690 -2.92 -61.92 47.82
N HIS A 691 -2.11 -62.53 48.71
CA HIS A 691 -1.86 -63.98 48.79
C HIS A 691 -1.29 -64.63 47.51
N ILE A 692 -0.70 -63.85 46.60
CA ILE A 692 -0.13 -64.32 45.33
C ILE A 692 1.22 -65.02 45.56
N ALA A 693 2.03 -64.48 46.48
CA ALA A 693 3.27 -65.10 46.93
C ALA A 693 3.05 -65.74 48.32
N HIS A 694 3.14 -67.07 48.40
CA HIS A 694 3.17 -67.75 49.70
C HIS A 694 4.47 -67.41 50.44
N VAL A 695 4.35 -67.03 51.71
CA VAL A 695 5.48 -66.80 52.62
C VAL A 695 6.24 -68.12 52.81
N SER A 696 7.20 -68.40 51.94
CA SER A 696 8.17 -69.48 52.11
C SER A 696 9.57 -68.90 52.28
N LYS A 697 10.36 -69.57 53.14
CA LYS A 697 11.58 -69.12 53.82
C LYS A 697 12.76 -68.62 52.95
N ASN A 698 12.62 -68.49 51.63
CA ASN A 698 13.70 -68.05 50.74
C ASN A 698 13.79 -66.52 50.54
N LEU A 699 12.95 -65.71 51.19
CA LEU A 699 12.93 -64.25 51.03
C LEU A 699 14.02 -63.48 51.82
N LEU A 700 14.87 -64.18 52.59
CA LEU A 700 15.99 -63.57 53.34
C LEU A 700 17.30 -63.42 52.52
N SER A 701 17.41 -64.02 51.33
CA SER A 701 18.60 -63.89 50.47
C SER A 701 18.61 -62.63 49.60
N LEU A 702 17.53 -61.84 49.58
CA LEU A 702 17.35 -60.67 48.71
C LEU A 702 17.90 -59.34 49.29
N LYS A 703 18.71 -59.39 50.36
CA LYS A 703 19.35 -58.19 50.94
C LYS A 703 20.66 -57.75 50.25
N SER A 704 21.11 -58.45 49.20
CA SER A 704 22.43 -58.18 48.61
C SER A 704 22.45 -58.24 47.08
N LEU A 705 21.75 -57.35 46.40
CA LEU A 705 22.11 -57.00 45.02
C LEU A 705 22.12 -55.48 44.88
N ARG A 706 23.34 -54.96 44.83
CA ARG A 706 23.67 -53.55 44.58
C ARG A 706 23.23 -53.17 43.18
N TYR A 707 22.76 -51.93 43.05
CA TYR A 707 22.68 -51.18 41.79
C TYR A 707 23.96 -51.33 40.96
N PRO A 708 23.85 -51.63 39.66
CA PRO A 708 24.80 -51.17 38.66
C PRO A 708 24.08 -50.14 37.77
N SER A 709 23.97 -48.89 38.24
CA SER A 709 23.64 -47.78 37.35
C SER A 709 24.90 -47.41 36.56
N ILE A 710 25.17 -48.13 35.49
CA ILE A 710 26.05 -47.65 34.43
C ILE A 710 25.25 -46.68 33.58
N HIS A 711 25.67 -45.42 33.62
CA HIS A 711 25.28 -44.38 32.67
C HIS A 711 25.59 -44.81 31.23
N LEU A 712 24.55 -45.10 30.46
CA LEU A 712 24.37 -44.96 29.00
C LEU A 712 22.82 -45.04 28.86
N PHE A 713 22.06 -44.15 28.23
CA PHE A 713 22.27 -43.48 26.96
C PHE A 713 21.12 -42.45 26.79
N TRP A 714 21.43 -41.16 26.76
CA TRP A 714 20.58 -40.17 26.09
C TRP A 714 20.80 -40.30 24.59
N LYS A 715 20.00 -41.12 23.90
CA LYS A 715 19.84 -41.10 22.44
C LYS A 715 18.79 -42.16 22.08
N HIS A 716 17.53 -41.76 21.98
CA HIS A 716 16.54 -42.25 20.99
C HIS A 716 15.19 -41.52 21.10
N LEU A 717 15.18 -40.23 21.49
CA LEU A 717 14.05 -39.31 21.33
C LEU A 717 14.33 -38.21 20.28
N SER A 718 15.11 -38.57 19.27
CA SER A 718 15.22 -37.81 18.02
C SER A 718 15.52 -38.77 16.88
N LYS A 719 14.48 -39.39 16.32
CA LYS A 719 14.51 -39.83 14.92
C LYS A 719 13.13 -39.84 14.30
#